data_AF-A0A060Y996-F1
#
_entry.id   AF-A0A060Y996-F1
#
_cell.length_a   1.000
_cell.length_b   1.000
_cell.length_c   1.000
_cell.angle_alpha   90.00
_cell.angle_beta   90.00
_cell.angle_gamma   90.00
#
_symmetry.space_group_name_H-M   'P 1'
#
loop_
_entity.id
_entity.type
_entity.pdbx_description
1 polymer ?
#
loop_
_entity_poly.entity_id
_entity_poly.type
_entity_poly.pdbx_seq_one_letter_code
_entity_poly.pdbx_strand_id
1 'polypeptide(L)'
;MPLPNVLVLGRNPLSEQGLEEMRKLLLLLLGCAVQCEKKEEYIERIQTLDFDTKAAIASHIQEVTHNQENVVDLQWLDGGELPPEDLDSFSRNMAFHLKRIVDERDDQLETIVELTQERDCGLYSPQPFCAQSPNDSPSMRRTESRQHLSVELADAKAKIRRLRQELSVRTPLALLSKSVVVDCKMSVGSLNTPLSLQLLSDARSARAYRDELDALREKAVRVDKLESEVGRYKERLYDIEFYKARVEELKEDNQVLLETKAMLEDQLEGTRARSDKLHELEKESLQLKSKIHDMEMDRDMDRKRIEELLEENLVLEMAQKQSMDESLHLGWELQQLSMTPDLTEVPQKSLGHEVNELTSSRLLKLEKENQTLLKTVEELRGSASKHVPARLLKADKENQRLTQRLVQLESELNTERESLHSAEHLGTDLMKEKALLEKTLETLRENSERQVKGLEQENEHLTNTVSSLRQRSQVGPEARVKDVEKENRVLHESIRETSSKLNKLEFERKQLRKDLAVYKEKGERTEELEVEAQRLERENEALQKRVASLGITCDKVASLEKENAELEAEGRRLKKNVEGLRSTSFQLEALEKENAQLDEENLKLRRAAEVLRSAGNKAAQLELENRELESERSQLKRSLELLKASSRKTERLEVSYQGLDMENQRLQKSLENSSRKIQQLEGELQDVEQENQSLQRSLEELKISSKRLEQLEQENKTLEQESSQLEKDKKQLEKENKRLRQQAEIRDSKLDEDNLRISHLEKENRSLGKEMTSFKDSCNRLKDLEKENKELVKQATIDKKTLVTLREELVSEKLRTQQMNNDLEKLTHELEKIGLNKERLLQAEQSSDDDRYKLLEFKLESTLKSSLEIKEEKIAALEARLQESSNLNQQLRQELKTVKKNYEALRQREEEEERMVQSSPPRGGDREDSQAVNKWEKESHETTRELLKVKDRLIEVERNNATLQAEKQALHTNLKQLETQSSNLQAQILALQRQTASLQENNTTLQTQNAKLQVENSTLNSQSGALMAQNAQLATQQSSTENEKEGAMRDREDLRSTYEMLLRDHEKLAALHERQASEYEGLIGKHGGLKSSHKSLESQHRDLEDRWGFYWHCYVLNAYCSTAGLPSHT
;
A
#
# COMPACT_ATOMS: atom_id res chain seq x y z
N MET A 1 -30.42 20.85 -50.56
CA MET A 1 -30.98 22.02 -51.29
C MET A 1 -29.84 22.98 -51.50
N PRO A 2 -29.58 23.46 -52.73
CA PRO A 2 -28.50 24.42 -52.97
C PRO A 2 -28.75 25.72 -52.22
N LEU A 3 -27.69 26.30 -51.66
CA LEU A 3 -27.76 27.54 -50.89
C LEU A 3 -28.19 28.75 -51.78
N PRO A 4 -28.94 29.72 -51.25
CA PRO A 4 -29.43 30.85 -52.04
C PRO A 4 -28.30 31.74 -52.59
N ASN A 5 -28.38 32.13 -53.86
CA ASN A 5 -27.37 32.99 -54.47
C ASN A 5 -27.51 34.45 -54.00
N VAL A 6 -26.76 34.77 -52.94
CA VAL A 6 -26.70 36.09 -52.28
C VAL A 6 -26.33 37.23 -53.25
N LEU A 7 -25.66 36.94 -54.38
CA LEU A 7 -25.24 37.95 -55.36
C LEU A 7 -26.38 38.33 -56.29
N VAL A 8 -27.23 37.39 -56.69
CA VAL A 8 -28.46 37.68 -57.43
C VAL A 8 -29.42 38.49 -56.56
N LEU A 9 -29.58 38.07 -55.29
CA LEU A 9 -30.30 38.82 -54.26
C LEU A 9 -29.75 40.22 -54.03
N GLY A 10 -28.42 40.40 -53.99
CA GLY A 10 -27.78 41.69 -53.76
C GLY A 10 -27.75 42.61 -54.99
N ARG A 11 -27.59 42.07 -56.20
CA ARG A 11 -27.51 42.84 -57.45
C ARG A 11 -28.91 43.18 -58.01
N ASN A 12 -29.88 42.24 -57.99
CA ASN A 12 -31.21 42.41 -58.60
C ASN A 12 -32.34 41.68 -57.82
N PRO A 13 -32.66 42.08 -56.57
CA PRO A 13 -33.62 41.35 -55.70
C PRO A 13 -35.06 41.26 -56.23
N LEU A 14 -35.46 42.16 -57.14
CA LEU A 14 -36.80 42.21 -57.74
C LEU A 14 -36.87 41.61 -59.15
N SER A 15 -35.78 40.97 -59.62
CA SER A 15 -35.82 40.14 -60.81
C SER A 15 -36.51 38.80 -60.51
N GLU A 16 -37.03 38.13 -61.54
CA GLU A 16 -37.63 36.79 -61.40
C GLU A 16 -36.68 35.80 -60.72
N GLN A 17 -35.42 35.75 -61.17
CA GLN A 17 -34.36 34.98 -60.55
C GLN A 17 -34.07 35.42 -59.10
N GLY A 18 -34.09 36.73 -58.80
CA GLY A 18 -33.94 37.25 -57.43
C GLY A 18 -35.08 36.82 -56.49
N LEU A 19 -36.30 36.71 -57.00
CA LEU A 19 -37.46 36.21 -56.26
C LEU A 19 -37.39 34.68 -56.06
N GLU A 20 -36.83 33.92 -57.01
CA GLU A 20 -36.54 32.49 -56.84
C GLU A 20 -35.47 32.25 -55.75
N GLU A 21 -34.36 32.99 -55.77
CA GLU A 21 -33.36 32.93 -54.70
C GLU A 21 -33.94 33.38 -53.34
N MET A 22 -34.85 34.36 -53.34
CA MET A 22 -35.57 34.77 -52.12
C MET A 22 -36.48 33.65 -51.60
N ARG A 23 -37.15 32.91 -52.48
CA ARG A 23 -37.96 31.73 -52.11
C ARG A 23 -37.08 30.65 -51.48
N LYS A 24 -35.89 30.36 -52.04
CA LYS A 24 -34.93 29.42 -51.43
C LYS A 24 -34.49 29.87 -50.03
N LEU A 25 -34.19 31.17 -49.85
CA LEU A 25 -33.82 31.73 -48.54
C LEU A 25 -34.95 31.61 -47.51
N LEU A 26 -36.20 31.85 -47.93
CA LEU A 26 -37.37 31.69 -47.07
C LEU A 26 -37.64 30.21 -46.72
N LEU A 27 -37.42 29.26 -47.65
CA LEU A 27 -37.52 27.82 -47.35
C LEU A 27 -36.44 27.38 -46.35
N LEU A 28 -35.22 27.88 -46.48
CA LEU A 28 -34.12 27.58 -45.54
C LEU A 28 -34.47 28.07 -44.12
N LEU A 29 -34.94 29.31 -43.99
CA LEU A 29 -35.40 29.87 -42.71
C LEU A 29 -36.59 29.10 -42.12
N LEU A 30 -37.54 28.66 -42.96
CA LEU A 30 -38.69 27.84 -42.56
C LEU A 30 -38.23 26.45 -42.07
N GLY A 31 -37.26 25.84 -42.74
CA GLY A 31 -36.61 24.60 -42.31
C GLY A 31 -35.99 24.73 -40.92
N CYS A 32 -35.16 25.76 -40.72
CA CYS A 32 -34.56 26.05 -39.42
C CYS A 32 -35.62 26.27 -38.32
N ALA A 33 -36.72 26.97 -38.61
CA ALA A 33 -37.78 27.22 -37.64
C ALA A 33 -38.53 25.94 -37.22
N VAL A 34 -38.73 24.98 -38.14
CA VAL A 34 -39.45 23.72 -37.89
C VAL A 34 -38.54 22.62 -37.34
N GLN A 35 -37.24 22.68 -37.60
CA GLN A 35 -36.25 21.70 -37.12
C GLN A 35 -35.57 22.09 -35.79
N CYS A 36 -35.74 23.34 -35.30
CA CYS A 36 -35.18 23.74 -34.01
C CYS A 36 -35.94 23.16 -32.81
N GLU A 37 -35.29 23.13 -31.64
CA GLU A 37 -35.87 22.72 -30.34
C GLU A 37 -37.20 23.44 -30.03
N LYS A 38 -37.37 24.68 -30.51
CA LYS A 38 -38.56 25.52 -30.30
C LYS A 38 -39.61 25.43 -31.40
N LYS A 39 -39.58 24.38 -32.22
CA LYS A 39 -40.52 24.16 -33.35
C LYS A 39 -41.98 24.40 -32.99
N GLU A 40 -42.41 24.05 -31.78
CA GLU A 40 -43.77 24.25 -31.27
C GLU A 40 -44.17 25.73 -31.21
N GLU A 41 -43.29 26.61 -30.71
CA GLU A 41 -43.47 28.07 -30.63
C GLU A 41 -43.61 28.70 -32.04
N TYR A 42 -42.98 28.11 -33.05
CA TYR A 42 -43.09 28.55 -34.45
C TYR A 42 -44.33 27.97 -35.14
N ILE A 43 -44.69 26.71 -34.86
CA ILE A 43 -45.90 26.07 -35.36
C ILE A 43 -47.15 26.78 -34.84
N GLU A 44 -47.22 27.15 -33.55
CA GLU A 44 -48.31 27.95 -33.00
C GLU A 44 -48.43 29.31 -33.70
N ARG A 45 -47.31 30.00 -33.97
CA ARG A 45 -47.32 31.27 -34.72
C ARG A 45 -47.84 31.08 -36.15
N ILE A 46 -47.41 30.04 -36.86
CA ILE A 46 -47.94 29.70 -38.20
C ILE A 46 -49.44 29.37 -38.11
N GLN A 47 -49.91 28.75 -37.03
CA GLN A 47 -51.32 28.52 -36.75
C GLN A 47 -52.14 29.81 -36.50
N THR A 48 -51.52 30.99 -36.35
CA THR A 48 -52.25 32.29 -36.29
C THR A 48 -52.51 32.94 -37.65
N LEU A 49 -51.85 32.49 -38.73
CA LEU A 49 -51.95 33.10 -40.06
C LEU A 49 -53.30 32.80 -40.77
N ASP A 50 -53.55 33.41 -41.92
CA ASP A 50 -54.70 33.10 -42.78
C ASP A 50 -54.61 31.69 -43.40
N PHE A 51 -55.74 31.16 -43.87
CA PHE A 51 -55.84 29.77 -44.33
C PHE A 51 -54.99 29.49 -45.59
N ASP A 52 -54.96 30.41 -46.55
CA ASP A 52 -54.22 30.20 -47.81
C ASP A 52 -52.71 30.27 -47.57
N THR A 53 -52.25 31.23 -46.75
CA THR A 53 -50.85 31.30 -46.30
C THR A 53 -50.47 30.10 -45.44
N LYS A 54 -51.34 29.60 -44.57
CA LYS A 54 -51.14 28.33 -43.84
C LYS A 54 -50.96 27.14 -44.78
N ALA A 55 -51.84 26.98 -45.78
CA ALA A 55 -51.76 25.89 -46.73
C ALA A 55 -50.48 25.97 -47.58
N ALA A 56 -50.12 27.18 -48.03
CA ALA A 56 -48.87 27.42 -48.75
C ALA A 56 -47.64 27.11 -47.88
N ILE A 57 -47.60 27.57 -46.62
CA ILE A 57 -46.50 27.27 -45.69
C ILE A 57 -46.44 25.76 -45.39
N ALA A 58 -47.57 25.11 -45.12
CA ALA A 58 -47.62 23.65 -44.87
C ALA A 58 -47.06 22.82 -46.03
N SER A 59 -47.35 23.22 -47.28
CA SER A 59 -46.78 22.59 -48.49
C SER A 59 -45.25 22.70 -48.53
N HIS A 60 -44.70 23.88 -48.21
CA HIS A 60 -43.25 24.09 -48.16
C HIS A 60 -42.59 23.45 -46.91
N ILE A 61 -43.30 23.33 -45.79
CA ILE A 61 -42.85 22.52 -44.65
C ILE A 61 -42.73 21.06 -45.09
N GLN A 62 -43.72 20.53 -45.82
CA GLN A 62 -43.66 19.15 -46.34
C GLN A 62 -42.49 18.97 -47.32
N GLU A 63 -42.27 19.92 -48.23
CA GLU A 63 -41.12 19.95 -49.15
C GLU A 63 -39.76 19.92 -48.41
N VAL A 64 -39.66 20.60 -47.26
CA VAL A 64 -38.43 20.71 -46.46
C VAL A 64 -38.32 19.64 -45.35
N THR A 65 -39.36 18.84 -45.07
CA THR A 65 -39.34 17.80 -44.02
C THR A 65 -39.46 16.36 -44.51
N HIS A 66 -40.09 16.10 -45.67
CA HIS A 66 -40.20 14.73 -46.23
C HIS A 66 -39.07 14.36 -47.20
N ASN A 67 -38.31 15.34 -47.72
CA ASN A 67 -37.17 15.06 -48.59
C ASN A 67 -35.96 14.63 -47.76
N GLN A 68 -35.70 13.32 -47.71
CA GLN A 68 -34.52 12.74 -47.03
C GLN A 68 -33.19 13.33 -47.53
N GLU A 69 -33.09 13.76 -48.80
CA GLU A 69 -31.89 14.45 -49.31
C GLU A 69 -31.63 15.84 -48.70
N ASN A 70 -32.66 16.46 -48.09
CA ASN A 70 -32.63 17.82 -47.54
C ASN A 70 -32.63 17.86 -46.00
N VAL A 71 -32.87 16.74 -45.32
CA VAL A 71 -32.98 16.66 -43.86
C VAL A 71 -31.97 15.67 -43.32
N VAL A 72 -31.06 16.14 -42.47
CA VAL A 72 -30.26 15.25 -41.62
C VAL A 72 -31.08 15.02 -40.34
N ASP A 73 -31.56 13.81 -40.12
CA ASP A 73 -32.22 13.47 -38.87
C ASP A 73 -31.19 13.38 -37.74
N LEU A 74 -31.44 14.10 -36.64
CA LEU A 74 -30.55 14.24 -35.49
C LEU A 74 -31.11 13.53 -34.23
N GLN A 75 -32.24 12.83 -34.32
CA GLN A 75 -32.86 12.12 -33.20
C GLN A 75 -31.95 11.05 -32.55
N TRP A 76 -30.89 10.61 -33.24
CA TRP A 76 -29.87 9.70 -32.71
C TRP A 76 -28.93 10.33 -31.67
N LEU A 77 -28.88 11.67 -31.51
CA LEU A 77 -28.17 12.30 -30.39
C LEU A 77 -28.92 12.09 -29.05
N ASP A 78 -30.24 11.90 -29.08
CA ASP A 78 -31.11 11.86 -27.89
C ASP A 78 -31.17 10.47 -27.22
N GLY A 79 -30.04 9.74 -27.24
CA GLY A 79 -29.75 8.64 -26.31
C GLY A 79 -30.46 7.30 -26.51
N GLY A 80 -31.12 7.07 -27.65
CA GLY A 80 -31.75 5.78 -27.99
C GLY A 80 -30.84 4.85 -28.80
N GLU A 81 -30.71 3.58 -28.42
CA GLU A 81 -30.08 2.55 -29.25
C GLU A 81 -30.95 2.26 -30.50
N LEU A 82 -30.40 2.49 -31.69
CA LEU A 82 -31.06 2.10 -32.95
C LEU A 82 -30.82 0.61 -33.29
N PRO A 83 -31.77 -0.06 -33.97
CA PRO A 83 -31.54 -1.38 -34.54
C PRO A 83 -30.33 -1.40 -35.51
N PRO A 84 -29.47 -2.44 -35.48
CA PRO A 84 -28.26 -2.48 -36.29
C PRO A 84 -28.52 -2.56 -37.81
N GLU A 85 -29.72 -2.98 -38.23
CA GLU A 85 -30.09 -3.06 -39.65
C GLU A 85 -30.26 -1.67 -40.30
N ASP A 86 -30.71 -0.66 -39.53
CA ASP A 86 -30.91 0.70 -40.04
C ASP A 86 -29.60 1.53 -40.05
N LEU A 87 -28.68 1.23 -39.13
CA LEU A 87 -27.40 1.95 -38.97
C LEU A 87 -26.54 1.94 -40.24
N ASP A 88 -26.60 0.85 -41.01
CA ASP A 88 -25.85 0.67 -42.25
C ASP A 88 -26.44 1.47 -43.42
N SER A 89 -27.73 1.82 -43.36
CA SER A 89 -28.39 2.75 -44.29
C SER A 89 -28.14 4.21 -43.89
N PHE A 90 -28.24 4.51 -42.59
CA PHE A 90 -28.01 5.83 -42.02
C PHE A 90 -26.58 6.32 -42.25
N SER A 91 -25.58 5.47 -42.00
CA SER A 91 -24.17 5.79 -42.23
C SER A 91 -23.85 6.09 -43.70
N ARG A 92 -24.47 5.36 -44.65
CA ARG A 92 -24.36 5.65 -46.09
C ARG A 92 -25.00 7.00 -46.46
N ASN A 93 -26.18 7.31 -45.92
CA ASN A 93 -26.83 8.60 -46.14
C ASN A 93 -26.00 9.75 -45.53
N MET A 94 -25.49 9.59 -44.30
CA MET A 94 -24.61 10.56 -43.64
C MET A 94 -23.33 10.80 -44.46
N ALA A 95 -22.68 9.76 -44.97
CA ALA A 95 -21.51 9.88 -45.83
C ALA A 95 -21.83 10.62 -47.15
N PHE A 96 -23.02 10.40 -47.74
CA PHE A 96 -23.49 11.12 -48.92
C PHE A 96 -23.74 12.61 -48.62
N HIS A 97 -24.39 12.95 -47.50
CA HIS A 97 -24.60 14.33 -47.08
C HIS A 97 -23.28 15.06 -46.79
N LEU A 98 -22.38 14.43 -46.03
CA LEU A 98 -21.06 14.98 -45.72
C LEU A 98 -20.23 15.23 -46.99
N LYS A 99 -20.25 14.28 -47.94
CA LYS A 99 -19.60 14.49 -49.23
C LYS A 99 -20.23 15.67 -49.98
N ARG A 100 -21.56 15.72 -50.11
CA ARG A 100 -22.24 16.81 -50.81
C ARG A 100 -21.95 18.18 -50.17
N ILE A 101 -21.82 18.27 -48.85
CA ILE A 101 -21.44 19.50 -48.15
C ILE A 101 -19.98 19.91 -48.44
N VAL A 102 -19.07 18.95 -48.62
CA VAL A 102 -17.68 19.24 -49.07
C VAL A 102 -17.66 19.71 -50.52
N ASP A 103 -18.41 19.04 -51.41
CA ASP A 103 -18.55 19.43 -52.81
C ASP A 103 -19.18 20.85 -52.92
N GLU A 104 -20.30 21.10 -52.24
CA GLU A 104 -20.99 22.42 -52.17
C GLU A 104 -20.10 23.54 -51.56
N ARG A 105 -19.18 23.20 -50.64
CA ARG A 105 -18.21 24.15 -50.05
C ARG A 105 -17.15 24.54 -51.08
N ASP A 106 -16.65 23.59 -51.85
CA ASP A 106 -15.54 23.82 -52.76
C ASP A 106 -15.99 24.59 -54.02
N ASP A 107 -17.20 24.33 -54.52
CA ASP A 107 -17.88 25.17 -55.53
C ASP A 107 -18.03 26.63 -55.05
N GLN A 108 -18.36 26.84 -53.76
CA GLN A 108 -18.49 28.18 -53.18
C GLN A 108 -17.13 28.86 -52.96
N LEU A 109 -16.08 28.10 -52.63
CA LEU A 109 -14.72 28.64 -52.55
C LEU A 109 -14.21 29.08 -53.92
N GLU A 110 -14.46 28.32 -54.98
CA GLU A 110 -14.15 28.73 -56.36
C GLU A 110 -14.92 30.00 -56.74
N THR A 111 -16.23 30.04 -56.48
CA THR A 111 -17.08 31.23 -56.68
C THR A 111 -16.53 32.47 -55.93
N ILE A 112 -16.09 32.31 -54.67
CA ILE A 112 -15.50 33.41 -53.86
C ILE A 112 -14.15 33.87 -54.44
N VAL A 113 -13.36 32.94 -54.99
CA VAL A 113 -12.10 33.25 -55.67
C VAL A 113 -12.35 34.03 -56.97
N GLU A 114 -13.30 33.61 -57.81
CA GLU A 114 -13.70 34.34 -59.02
C GLU A 114 -14.15 35.77 -58.71
N LEU A 115 -15.01 35.96 -57.68
CA LEU A 115 -15.53 37.28 -57.30
C LEU A 115 -14.46 38.17 -56.63
N THR A 116 -13.44 37.56 -56.04
CA THR A 116 -12.27 38.30 -55.55
C THR A 116 -11.40 38.74 -56.73
N GLN A 117 -11.25 37.89 -57.76
CA GLN A 117 -10.61 38.28 -59.03
C GLN A 117 -11.41 39.36 -59.79
N GLU A 118 -12.76 39.31 -59.85
CA GLU A 118 -13.59 40.41 -60.41
C GLU A 118 -13.27 41.74 -59.72
N ARG A 119 -13.25 41.73 -58.37
CA ARG A 119 -12.99 42.91 -57.54
C ARG A 119 -11.60 43.49 -57.79
N ASP A 120 -10.58 42.63 -57.80
CA ASP A 120 -9.18 43.06 -57.86
C ASP A 120 -8.79 43.46 -59.30
N CYS A 121 -9.38 42.84 -60.33
CA CYS A 121 -9.31 43.34 -61.71
C CYS A 121 -10.01 44.70 -61.87
N GLY A 122 -11.12 44.92 -61.16
CA GLY A 122 -11.86 46.19 -61.16
C GLY A 122 -11.06 47.40 -60.67
N LEU A 123 -9.95 47.20 -59.97
CA LEU A 123 -9.06 48.27 -59.51
C LEU A 123 -8.00 48.71 -60.53
N TYR A 124 -7.82 47.98 -61.64
CA TYR A 124 -6.78 48.25 -62.66
C TYR A 124 -7.32 48.23 -64.10
N SER A 125 -8.26 49.12 -64.41
CA SER A 125 -8.65 49.41 -65.81
C SER A 125 -8.92 50.91 -66.05
N PRO A 126 -8.19 51.59 -66.96
CA PRO A 126 -8.37 53.01 -67.22
C PRO A 126 -9.55 53.29 -68.16
N GLN A 127 -10.44 54.21 -67.79
CA GLN A 127 -11.48 54.72 -68.70
C GLN A 127 -10.85 55.48 -69.89
N PRO A 128 -11.17 55.11 -71.15
CA PRO A 128 -10.90 55.96 -72.31
C PRO A 128 -11.97 57.06 -72.43
N PHE A 129 -11.56 58.31 -72.67
CA PHE A 129 -12.48 59.42 -72.92
C PHE A 129 -12.43 59.90 -74.37
N CYS A 130 -13.61 60.09 -74.96
CA CYS A 130 -13.95 61.04 -76.03
C CYS A 130 -13.73 60.67 -77.52
N ALA A 131 -14.53 61.36 -78.36
CA ALA A 131 -14.62 61.34 -79.83
C ALA A 131 -15.14 60.01 -80.46
N GLN A 132 -15.97 60.01 -81.51
CA GLN A 132 -16.17 60.99 -82.59
C GLN A 132 -17.65 61.16 -83.01
N SER A 133 -17.92 62.13 -83.90
CA SER A 133 -19.17 62.25 -84.67
C SER A 133 -18.89 62.95 -86.02
N PRO A 134 -19.35 62.39 -87.16
CA PRO A 134 -19.49 63.11 -88.42
C PRO A 134 -20.89 62.99 -89.08
N ASN A 135 -21.18 63.88 -90.04
CA ASN A 135 -22.42 63.94 -90.83
C ASN A 135 -22.48 62.91 -91.97
N ASP A 136 -23.68 62.69 -92.54
CA ASP A 136 -24.06 62.79 -93.97
C ASP A 136 -25.29 61.89 -94.30
N SER A 137 -26.21 62.16 -95.25
CA SER A 137 -26.37 63.19 -96.30
C SER A 137 -27.82 63.81 -96.34
N PRO A 138 -28.54 64.13 -97.46
CA PRO A 138 -28.95 65.53 -97.69
C PRO A 138 -30.41 65.81 -98.15
N SER A 139 -30.83 67.09 -98.18
CA SER A 139 -31.78 67.57 -99.22
C SER A 139 -31.78 69.10 -99.47
N MET A 140 -31.51 69.47 -100.73
CA MET A 140 -32.06 70.59 -101.53
C MET A 140 -32.24 72.03 -100.96
N ARG A 141 -31.60 72.98 -101.68
CA ARG A 141 -32.05 74.36 -102.02
C ARG A 141 -32.07 75.45 -100.93
N ARG A 142 -30.95 76.18 -100.84
CA ARG A 142 -30.94 77.60 -100.40
C ARG A 142 -31.22 78.54 -101.58
N THR A 143 -32.28 79.35 -101.49
CA THR A 143 -32.36 80.64 -102.21
C THR A 143 -33.18 81.75 -101.52
N GLU A 144 -33.83 81.48 -100.37
CA GLU A 144 -34.51 82.50 -99.54
C GLU A 144 -33.62 83.01 -98.38
N SER A 145 -32.34 82.62 -98.37
CA SER A 145 -31.43 82.66 -97.22
C SER A 145 -30.84 84.03 -96.89
N ARG A 146 -31.68 85.08 -96.84
CA ARG A 146 -31.30 86.40 -96.29
C ARG A 146 -32.41 87.09 -95.48
N GLN A 147 -33.68 86.72 -95.66
CA GLN A 147 -34.78 87.26 -94.85
C GLN A 147 -35.15 86.35 -93.66
N HIS A 148 -35.10 85.03 -93.82
CA HIS A 148 -35.31 84.06 -92.72
C HIS A 148 -34.26 84.19 -91.60
N LEU A 149 -32.97 84.33 -91.96
CA LEU A 149 -31.87 84.49 -91.00
C LEU A 149 -32.07 85.67 -90.02
N SER A 150 -32.70 86.76 -90.46
CA SER A 150 -33.04 87.89 -89.57
C SER A 150 -34.11 87.56 -88.54
N VAL A 151 -35.08 86.71 -88.90
CA VAL A 151 -36.15 86.25 -87.98
C VAL A 151 -35.58 85.21 -87.01
N GLU A 152 -34.86 84.20 -87.52
CA GLU A 152 -34.20 83.18 -86.70
C GLU A 152 -33.25 83.79 -85.67
N LEU A 153 -32.49 84.83 -86.04
CA LEU A 153 -31.58 85.53 -85.13
C LEU A 153 -32.30 86.41 -84.10
N ALA A 154 -33.51 86.90 -84.40
CA ALA A 154 -34.37 87.56 -83.41
C ALA A 154 -34.94 86.53 -82.41
N ASP A 155 -35.40 85.39 -82.91
CA ASP A 155 -36.03 84.34 -82.13
C ASP A 155 -35.01 83.58 -81.25
N ALA A 156 -33.79 83.39 -81.75
CA ALA A 156 -32.64 82.92 -80.97
C ALA A 156 -32.32 83.90 -79.81
N LYS A 157 -32.30 85.21 -80.07
CA LYS A 157 -32.12 86.23 -79.01
C LYS A 157 -33.28 86.22 -77.99
N ALA A 158 -34.51 85.94 -78.43
CA ALA A 158 -35.66 85.79 -77.52
C ALA A 158 -35.58 84.51 -76.66
N LYS A 159 -35.15 83.38 -77.23
CA LYS A 159 -34.88 82.13 -76.48
C LYS A 159 -33.74 82.31 -75.49
N ILE A 160 -32.64 82.96 -75.87
CA ILE A 160 -31.51 83.26 -74.97
C ILE A 160 -31.94 84.14 -73.79
N ARG A 161 -32.84 85.12 -73.99
CA ARG A 161 -33.40 85.92 -72.88
C ARG A 161 -34.21 85.07 -71.90
N ARG A 162 -35.12 84.21 -72.39
CA ARG A 162 -35.90 83.28 -71.55
C ARG A 162 -35.01 82.33 -70.76
N LEU A 163 -34.06 81.66 -71.42
CA LEU A 163 -33.13 80.73 -70.77
C LEU A 163 -32.25 81.42 -69.71
N ARG A 164 -31.84 82.68 -69.92
CA ARG A 164 -31.12 83.46 -68.89
C ARG A 164 -32.02 83.80 -67.70
N GLN A 165 -33.30 84.09 -67.92
CA GLN A 165 -34.26 84.37 -66.86
C GLN A 165 -34.59 83.12 -66.05
N GLU A 166 -34.81 81.97 -66.71
CA GLU A 166 -34.97 80.66 -66.07
C GLU A 166 -33.75 80.25 -65.27
N LEU A 167 -32.53 80.45 -65.81
CA LEU A 167 -31.27 80.19 -65.09
C LEU A 167 -31.18 81.08 -63.84
N SER A 168 -31.50 82.38 -63.96
CA SER A 168 -31.50 83.32 -62.84
C SER A 168 -32.46 82.96 -61.70
N VAL A 169 -33.55 82.24 -62.00
CA VAL A 169 -34.51 81.74 -60.99
C VAL A 169 -34.06 80.38 -60.42
N ARG A 170 -33.49 79.49 -61.25
CA ARG A 170 -33.02 78.18 -60.82
C ARG A 170 -31.74 78.24 -59.97
N THR A 171 -30.84 79.19 -60.19
CA THR A 171 -29.59 79.33 -59.43
C THR A 171 -29.78 79.48 -57.91
N PRO A 172 -30.58 80.43 -57.38
CA PRO A 172 -30.80 80.55 -55.94
C PRO A 172 -31.54 79.33 -55.36
N LEU A 173 -32.44 78.71 -56.12
CA LEU A 173 -33.19 77.53 -55.69
C LEU A 173 -32.28 76.30 -55.54
N ALA A 174 -31.33 76.11 -56.46
CA ALA A 174 -30.30 75.09 -56.37
C ALA A 174 -29.27 75.34 -55.25
N LEU A 175 -29.02 76.60 -54.88
CA LEU A 175 -28.19 76.95 -53.71
C LEU A 175 -28.91 76.60 -52.40
N LEU A 176 -30.21 76.89 -52.29
CA LEU A 176 -31.05 76.48 -51.16
C LEU A 176 -31.07 74.95 -50.98
N SER A 177 -31.31 74.19 -52.05
CA SER A 177 -31.25 72.72 -51.98
C SER A 177 -29.87 72.19 -51.57
N LYS A 178 -28.79 72.85 -52.00
CA LYS A 178 -27.43 72.50 -51.56
C LYS A 178 -27.18 72.79 -50.08
N SER A 179 -27.69 73.91 -49.53
CA SER A 179 -27.62 74.18 -48.09
C SER A 179 -28.32 73.06 -47.32
N VAL A 180 -29.60 72.80 -47.61
CA VAL A 180 -30.39 71.77 -46.90
C VAL A 180 -29.72 70.40 -46.95
N VAL A 181 -29.09 70.01 -48.06
CA VAL A 181 -28.33 68.75 -48.15
C VAL A 181 -27.06 68.77 -47.28
N VAL A 182 -26.37 69.91 -47.14
CA VAL A 182 -25.23 70.06 -46.22
C VAL A 182 -25.72 70.05 -44.77
N ASP A 183 -26.77 70.80 -44.45
CA ASP A 183 -27.35 70.92 -43.10
C ASP A 183 -27.87 69.56 -42.59
N CYS A 184 -28.54 68.79 -43.45
CA CYS A 184 -28.92 67.40 -43.17
C CYS A 184 -27.70 66.47 -42.99
N LYS A 185 -26.64 66.60 -43.82
CA LYS A 185 -25.42 65.81 -43.66
C LYS A 185 -24.69 66.12 -42.36
N MET A 186 -24.62 67.38 -41.95
CA MET A 186 -24.05 67.81 -40.67
C MET A 186 -24.87 67.27 -39.50
N SER A 187 -26.20 67.27 -39.60
CA SER A 187 -27.11 66.73 -38.57
C SER A 187 -27.02 65.20 -38.46
N VAL A 188 -26.91 64.48 -39.57
CA VAL A 188 -26.69 63.02 -39.55
C VAL A 188 -25.29 62.69 -39.02
N GLY A 189 -24.28 63.48 -39.38
CA GLY A 189 -22.92 63.33 -38.86
C GLY A 189 -22.84 63.49 -37.34
N SER A 190 -23.45 64.54 -36.79
CA SER A 190 -23.45 64.82 -35.35
C SER A 190 -24.20 63.78 -34.52
N LEU A 191 -25.14 63.03 -35.12
CA LEU A 191 -25.85 61.92 -34.48
C LEU A 191 -25.14 60.56 -34.66
N ASN A 192 -24.54 60.31 -35.84
CA ASN A 192 -23.83 59.06 -36.10
C ASN A 192 -22.55 58.90 -35.27
N THR A 193 -21.79 59.97 -35.03
CA THR A 193 -20.55 59.89 -34.24
C THR A 193 -20.77 59.38 -32.81
N PRO A 194 -21.67 59.95 -31.98
CA PRO A 194 -21.93 59.41 -30.63
C PRO A 194 -22.57 58.02 -30.65
N LEU A 195 -23.47 57.73 -31.61
CA LEU A 195 -24.07 56.39 -31.73
C LEU A 195 -23.03 55.32 -32.08
N SER A 196 -22.10 55.62 -32.99
CA SER A 196 -20.99 54.72 -33.34
C SER A 196 -20.04 54.50 -32.16
N LEU A 197 -19.74 55.55 -31.37
CA LEU A 197 -18.94 55.42 -30.16
C LEU A 197 -19.63 54.58 -29.08
N GLN A 198 -20.94 54.73 -28.91
CA GLN A 198 -21.74 53.89 -27.99
C GLN A 198 -21.71 52.42 -28.42
N LEU A 199 -22.02 52.12 -29.68
CA LEU A 199 -21.96 50.76 -30.22
C LEU A 199 -20.56 50.14 -30.12
N LEU A 200 -19.50 50.94 -30.27
CA LEU A 200 -18.12 50.49 -30.04
C LEU A 200 -17.79 50.24 -28.57
N SER A 201 -18.43 50.93 -27.63
CA SER A 201 -18.35 50.67 -26.19
C SER A 201 -19.09 49.37 -25.83
N ASP A 202 -20.30 49.20 -26.32
CA ASP A 202 -21.12 48.02 -26.05
C ASP A 202 -20.54 46.76 -26.69
N ALA A 203 -19.93 46.88 -27.88
CA ALA A 203 -19.13 45.83 -28.50
C ALA A 203 -17.78 45.56 -27.81
N ARG A 204 -17.38 46.33 -26.80
CA ARG A 204 -16.23 46.04 -25.92
C ARG A 204 -16.67 45.36 -24.63
N SER A 205 -17.72 45.85 -23.96
CA SER A 205 -18.29 45.17 -22.78
C SER A 205 -18.83 43.78 -23.13
N ALA A 206 -19.50 43.63 -24.27
CA ALA A 206 -19.93 42.32 -24.80
C ALA A 206 -18.78 41.45 -25.34
N ARG A 207 -17.51 41.89 -25.26
CA ARG A 207 -16.33 41.01 -25.36
C ARG A 207 -15.85 40.61 -23.97
N ALA A 208 -15.61 41.58 -23.08
CA ALA A 208 -15.23 41.33 -21.69
C ALA A 208 -16.15 40.30 -21.00
N TYR A 209 -17.47 40.40 -21.15
CA TYR A 209 -18.40 39.41 -20.58
C TYR A 209 -18.32 38.00 -21.21
N ARG A 210 -17.86 37.87 -22.46
CA ARG A 210 -17.55 36.56 -23.05
C ARG A 210 -16.23 36.01 -22.52
N ASP A 211 -15.20 36.86 -22.49
CA ASP A 211 -13.89 36.52 -21.93
C ASP A 211 -14.03 36.07 -20.45
N GLU A 212 -14.90 36.72 -19.67
CA GLU A 212 -15.28 36.33 -18.30
C GLU A 212 -16.07 35.02 -18.25
N LEU A 213 -17.07 34.81 -19.13
CA LEU A 213 -17.84 33.57 -19.18
C LEU A 213 -16.97 32.37 -19.59
N ASP A 214 -16.02 32.55 -20.51
CA ASP A 214 -15.10 31.49 -20.92
C ASP A 214 -14.06 31.20 -19.83
N ALA A 215 -13.55 32.22 -19.14
CA ALA A 215 -12.74 32.03 -17.94
C ALA A 215 -13.50 31.34 -16.79
N LEU A 216 -14.83 31.53 -16.69
CA LEU A 216 -15.70 30.81 -15.74
C LEU A 216 -15.96 29.36 -16.19
N ARG A 217 -16.16 29.11 -17.48
CA ARG A 217 -16.26 27.75 -18.06
C ARG A 217 -14.99 26.94 -17.81
N GLU A 218 -13.81 27.51 -18.05
CA GLU A 218 -12.55 26.85 -17.70
C GLU A 218 -12.40 26.60 -16.19
N LYS A 219 -12.99 27.43 -15.33
CA LYS A 219 -12.97 27.20 -13.87
C LYS A 219 -13.90 26.05 -13.49
N ALA A 220 -15.11 25.97 -14.06
CA ALA A 220 -16.01 24.84 -13.89
C ALA A 220 -15.34 23.53 -14.30
N VAL A 221 -14.81 23.45 -15.53
CA VAL A 221 -14.09 22.26 -16.05
C VAL A 221 -12.85 21.90 -15.22
N ARG A 222 -12.25 22.85 -14.49
CA ARG A 222 -11.18 22.57 -13.51
C ARG A 222 -11.73 22.03 -12.19
N VAL A 223 -12.87 22.53 -11.71
CA VAL A 223 -13.57 21.98 -10.54
C VAL A 223 -14.03 20.55 -10.82
N ASP A 224 -14.71 20.28 -11.94
CA ASP A 224 -15.18 18.94 -12.33
C ASP A 224 -14.03 17.91 -12.33
N LYS A 225 -12.86 18.30 -12.84
CA LYS A 225 -11.64 17.48 -12.84
C LYS A 225 -11.13 17.22 -11.41
N LEU A 226 -10.99 18.27 -10.60
CA LEU A 226 -10.55 18.14 -9.21
C LEU A 226 -11.54 17.33 -8.36
N GLU A 227 -12.85 17.44 -8.60
CA GLU A 227 -13.86 16.61 -7.95
C GLU A 227 -13.76 15.14 -8.37
N SER A 228 -13.49 14.86 -9.66
CA SER A 228 -13.22 13.49 -10.14
C SER A 228 -11.93 12.91 -9.55
N GLU A 229 -10.89 13.72 -9.36
CA GLU A 229 -9.64 13.31 -8.70
C GLU A 229 -9.86 13.05 -7.21
N VAL A 230 -10.62 13.91 -6.52
CA VAL A 230 -11.05 13.70 -5.12
C VAL A 230 -11.93 12.44 -4.99
N GLY A 231 -12.74 12.10 -5.99
CA GLY A 231 -13.44 10.81 -6.09
C GLY A 231 -12.46 9.64 -6.05
N ARG A 232 -11.52 9.60 -7.00
CA ARG A 232 -10.47 8.56 -7.08
C ARG A 232 -9.60 8.48 -5.82
N TYR A 233 -9.33 9.61 -5.16
CA TYR A 233 -8.58 9.62 -3.91
C TYR A 233 -9.40 9.07 -2.72
N LYS A 234 -10.74 9.17 -2.72
CA LYS A 234 -11.60 8.49 -1.74
C LYS A 234 -11.67 6.98 -2.00
N GLU A 235 -11.85 6.58 -3.25
CA GLU A 235 -11.82 5.16 -3.67
C GLU A 235 -10.53 4.49 -3.20
N ARG A 236 -9.37 5.06 -3.56
CA ARG A 236 -8.05 4.59 -3.10
C ARG A 236 -7.88 4.59 -1.57
N LEU A 237 -8.59 5.45 -0.84
CA LEU A 237 -8.53 5.46 0.61
C LEU A 237 -9.33 4.29 1.21
N TYR A 238 -10.48 3.95 0.63
CA TYR A 238 -11.21 2.72 0.97
C TYR A 238 -10.41 1.46 0.60
N ASP A 239 -9.72 1.45 -0.55
CA ASP A 239 -8.82 0.34 -0.91
C ASP A 239 -7.71 0.16 0.14
N ILE A 240 -7.09 1.26 0.58
CA ILE A 240 -6.06 1.24 1.63
C ILE A 240 -6.63 0.76 2.97
N GLU A 241 -7.85 1.13 3.33
CA GLU A 241 -8.52 0.64 4.54
C GLU A 241 -8.84 -0.87 4.44
N PHE A 242 -9.29 -1.35 3.28
CA PHE A 242 -9.51 -2.77 2.99
C PHE A 242 -8.21 -3.58 3.06
N TYR A 243 -7.16 -3.16 2.35
CA TYR A 243 -5.86 -3.85 2.38
C TYR A 243 -5.24 -3.82 3.78
N LYS A 244 -5.40 -2.72 4.54
CA LYS A 244 -4.97 -2.67 5.94
C LYS A 244 -5.71 -3.69 6.79
N ALA A 245 -7.04 -3.77 6.69
CA ALA A 245 -7.82 -4.78 7.42
C ALA A 245 -7.37 -6.20 7.07
N ARG A 246 -7.15 -6.49 5.77
CA ARG A 246 -6.63 -7.78 5.30
C ARG A 246 -5.20 -8.08 5.79
N VAL A 247 -4.36 -7.06 5.97
CA VAL A 247 -3.01 -7.22 6.54
C VAL A 247 -3.05 -7.48 8.03
N GLU A 248 -3.98 -6.89 8.80
CA GLU A 248 -4.13 -7.24 10.23
C GLU A 248 -4.74 -8.65 10.39
N GLU A 249 -5.74 -9.03 9.60
CA GLU A 249 -6.28 -10.42 9.55
C GLU A 249 -5.16 -11.44 9.28
N LEU A 250 -4.33 -11.20 8.25
CA LEU A 250 -3.20 -12.07 7.92
C LEU A 250 -2.10 -12.07 8.99
N LYS A 251 -1.95 -11.02 9.82
CA LYS A 251 -1.03 -11.05 10.97
C LYS A 251 -1.59 -11.91 12.10
N GLU A 252 -2.90 -11.83 12.36
CA GLU A 252 -3.57 -12.68 13.36
C GLU A 252 -3.49 -14.16 12.96
N ASP A 253 -3.75 -14.49 11.68
CA ASP A 253 -3.55 -15.84 11.13
C ASP A 253 -2.08 -16.30 11.27
N ASN A 254 -1.11 -15.47 10.91
CA ASN A 254 0.32 -15.82 11.05
C ASN A 254 0.74 -15.99 12.51
N GLN A 255 0.18 -15.20 13.45
CA GLN A 255 0.45 -15.36 14.88
C GLN A 255 -0.08 -16.72 15.38
N VAL A 256 -1.30 -17.11 14.99
CA VAL A 256 -1.85 -18.44 15.33
C VAL A 256 -1.05 -19.57 14.68
N LEU A 257 -0.53 -19.38 13.46
CA LEU A 257 0.37 -20.34 12.81
C LEU A 257 1.73 -20.45 13.52
N LEU A 258 2.27 -19.36 14.07
CA LEU A 258 3.50 -19.38 14.87
C LEU A 258 3.28 -20.04 16.25
N GLU A 259 2.16 -19.78 16.90
CA GLU A 259 1.80 -20.41 18.19
C GLU A 259 1.55 -21.92 18.03
N THR A 260 0.83 -22.32 16.97
CA THR A 260 0.63 -23.75 16.67
C THR A 260 1.92 -24.44 16.22
N LYS A 261 2.81 -23.76 15.47
CA LYS A 261 4.15 -24.26 15.16
C LYS A 261 4.98 -24.48 16.43
N ALA A 262 5.05 -23.50 17.33
CA ALA A 262 5.80 -23.60 18.58
C ALA A 262 5.28 -24.76 19.46
N MET A 263 3.96 -24.91 19.56
CA MET A 263 3.32 -26.01 20.28
C MET A 263 3.63 -27.39 19.66
N LEU A 264 3.74 -27.49 18.33
CA LEU A 264 4.18 -28.71 17.64
C LEU A 264 5.69 -28.98 17.82
N GLU A 265 6.51 -27.93 17.90
CA GLU A 265 7.94 -28.05 18.21
C GLU A 265 8.16 -28.53 19.66
N ASP A 266 7.43 -27.99 20.64
CA ASP A 266 7.42 -28.49 22.03
C ASP A 266 6.96 -29.96 22.12
N GLN A 267 5.95 -30.36 21.33
CA GLN A 267 5.53 -31.77 21.26
C GLN A 267 6.61 -32.67 20.64
N LEU A 268 7.30 -32.19 19.60
CA LEU A 268 8.40 -32.92 18.95
C LEU A 268 9.59 -33.06 19.90
N GLU A 269 9.98 -31.99 20.58
CA GLU A 269 11.02 -32.00 21.62
C GLU A 269 10.65 -32.98 22.75
N GLY A 270 9.40 -32.96 23.19
CA GLY A 270 8.86 -33.92 24.13
C GLY A 270 8.87 -35.38 23.64
N THR A 271 8.73 -35.64 22.33
CA THR A 271 8.87 -37.01 21.78
C THR A 271 10.34 -37.44 21.71
N ARG A 272 11.26 -36.54 21.35
CA ARG A 272 12.71 -36.79 21.37
C ARG A 272 13.19 -37.15 22.77
N ALA A 273 12.94 -36.31 23.77
CA ALA A 273 13.33 -36.57 25.16
C ALA A 273 12.75 -37.90 25.72
N ARG A 274 11.56 -38.32 25.27
CA ARG A 274 11.00 -39.64 25.61
C ARG A 274 11.73 -40.79 24.88
N SER A 275 12.12 -40.61 23.62
CA SER A 275 12.93 -41.55 22.85
C SER A 275 14.32 -41.71 23.46
N ASP A 276 14.98 -40.61 23.82
CA ASP A 276 16.31 -40.62 24.43
C ASP A 276 16.28 -41.33 25.79
N LYS A 277 15.25 -41.07 26.61
CA LYS A 277 15.09 -41.80 27.88
C LYS A 277 14.77 -43.28 27.69
N LEU A 278 14.12 -43.66 26.58
CA LEU A 278 13.93 -45.06 26.21
C LEU A 278 15.26 -45.71 25.81
N HIS A 279 16.13 -45.02 25.05
CA HIS A 279 17.47 -45.50 24.70
C HIS A 279 18.39 -45.65 25.93
N GLU A 280 18.30 -44.76 26.92
CA GLU A 280 18.98 -44.93 28.21
C GLU A 280 18.51 -46.21 28.93
N LEU A 281 17.20 -46.44 29.01
CA LEU A 281 16.62 -47.62 29.66
C LEU A 281 16.94 -48.92 28.91
N GLU A 282 17.03 -48.90 27.57
CA GLU A 282 17.50 -50.05 26.79
C GLU A 282 18.99 -50.33 27.03
N LYS A 283 19.82 -49.29 27.13
CA LYS A 283 21.25 -49.41 27.49
C LYS A 283 21.43 -49.99 28.89
N GLU A 284 20.66 -49.52 29.88
CA GLU A 284 20.62 -50.11 31.23
C GLU A 284 20.13 -51.58 31.19
N SER A 285 19.10 -51.89 30.40
CA SER A 285 18.60 -53.26 30.21
C SER A 285 19.66 -54.19 29.62
N LEU A 286 20.43 -53.74 28.64
CA LEU A 286 21.53 -54.49 28.03
C LEU A 286 22.70 -54.70 29.01
N GLN A 287 23.05 -53.68 29.81
CA GLN A 287 24.07 -53.81 30.86
C GLN A 287 23.65 -54.82 31.94
N LEU A 288 22.38 -54.80 32.36
CA LEU A 288 21.83 -55.77 33.31
C LEU A 288 21.81 -57.19 32.72
N LYS A 289 21.48 -57.36 31.43
CA LYS A 289 21.55 -58.66 30.74
C LYS A 289 22.98 -59.20 30.66
N SER A 290 23.97 -58.36 30.34
CA SER A 290 25.39 -58.75 30.38
C SER A 290 25.77 -59.23 31.78
N LYS A 291 25.47 -58.45 32.81
CA LYS A 291 25.80 -58.77 34.19
C LYS A 291 25.11 -60.04 34.72
N ILE A 292 23.90 -60.35 34.22
CA ILE A 292 23.25 -61.64 34.49
C ILE A 292 24.03 -62.78 33.82
N HIS A 293 24.43 -62.63 32.56
CA HIS A 293 25.21 -63.63 31.85
C HIS A 293 26.58 -63.89 32.49
N ASP A 294 27.27 -62.83 32.94
CA ASP A 294 28.52 -62.94 33.69
C ASP A 294 28.34 -63.79 34.97
N MET A 295 27.31 -63.52 35.77
CA MET A 295 26.96 -64.31 36.96
C MET A 295 26.48 -65.73 36.65
N GLU A 296 25.93 -65.98 35.45
CA GLU A 296 25.59 -67.33 34.99
C GLU A 296 26.84 -68.12 34.60
N MET A 297 27.82 -67.48 33.94
CA MET A 297 29.12 -68.07 33.64
C MET A 297 29.91 -68.38 34.91
N ASP A 298 29.95 -67.47 35.89
CA ASP A 298 30.56 -67.72 37.20
C ASP A 298 29.91 -68.93 37.89
N ARG A 299 28.57 -69.02 37.90
CA ARG A 299 27.83 -70.17 38.44
C ARG A 299 28.11 -71.49 37.70
N ASP A 300 28.39 -71.44 36.40
CA ASP A 300 28.76 -72.62 35.61
C ASP A 300 30.23 -73.01 35.80
N MET A 301 31.10 -72.08 36.16
CA MET A 301 32.46 -72.37 36.61
C MET A 301 32.47 -72.96 38.02
N ASP A 302 31.70 -72.40 38.96
CA ASP A 302 31.51 -72.94 40.30
C ASP A 302 30.91 -74.35 40.26
N ARG A 303 29.91 -74.60 39.40
CA ARG A 303 29.36 -75.95 39.16
C ARG A 303 30.45 -76.94 38.76
N LYS A 304 31.21 -76.62 37.71
CA LYS A 304 32.31 -77.48 37.24
C LYS A 304 33.36 -77.69 38.31
N ARG A 305 33.71 -76.67 39.10
CA ARG A 305 34.70 -76.84 40.19
C ARG A 305 34.16 -77.70 41.34
N ILE A 306 32.85 -77.67 41.61
CA ILE A 306 32.19 -78.59 42.54
C ILE A 306 32.19 -80.02 41.97
N GLU A 307 31.91 -80.20 40.68
CA GLU A 307 31.98 -81.50 39.99
C GLU A 307 33.40 -82.09 40.02
N GLU A 308 34.43 -81.30 39.67
CA GLU A 308 35.84 -81.65 39.80
C GLU A 308 36.20 -82.06 41.24
N LEU A 309 35.80 -81.27 42.25
CA LEU A 309 36.05 -81.57 43.66
C LEU A 309 35.32 -82.84 44.15
N LEU A 310 34.16 -83.18 43.58
CA LEU A 310 33.45 -84.43 43.87
C LEU A 310 34.15 -85.63 43.23
N GLU A 311 34.69 -85.48 42.01
CA GLU A 311 35.53 -86.51 41.36
C GLU A 311 36.86 -86.71 42.11
N GLU A 312 37.57 -85.63 42.45
CA GLU A 312 38.78 -85.66 43.29
C GLU A 312 38.52 -86.40 44.61
N ASN A 313 37.41 -86.09 45.29
CA ASN A 313 37.07 -86.70 46.58
C ASN A 313 36.64 -88.18 46.45
N LEU A 314 35.92 -88.55 45.37
CA LEU A 314 35.60 -89.95 45.08
C LEU A 314 36.85 -90.78 44.80
N VAL A 315 37.81 -90.22 44.05
CA VAL A 315 39.12 -90.87 43.81
C VAL A 315 39.90 -91.03 45.11
N LEU A 316 39.85 -90.05 46.01
CA LEU A 316 40.47 -90.14 47.34
C LEU A 316 39.77 -91.19 48.24
N GLU A 317 38.44 -91.30 48.24
CA GLU A 317 37.73 -92.39 48.94
C GLU A 317 38.09 -93.77 48.37
N MET A 318 38.22 -93.89 47.04
CA MET A 318 38.63 -95.13 46.39
C MET A 318 40.08 -95.51 46.73
N ALA A 319 41.00 -94.55 46.72
CA ALA A 319 42.39 -94.75 47.13
C ALA A 319 42.50 -95.08 48.63
N GLN A 320 41.69 -94.45 49.48
CA GLN A 320 41.62 -94.77 50.91
C GLN A 320 41.11 -96.21 51.12
N LYS A 321 40.07 -96.65 50.40
CA LYS A 321 39.60 -98.04 50.43
C LYS A 321 40.66 -99.02 49.95
N GLN A 322 41.31 -98.73 48.82
CA GLN A 322 42.40 -99.58 48.30
C GLN A 322 43.55 -99.68 49.31
N SER A 323 43.98 -98.58 49.92
CA SER A 323 45.01 -98.61 50.98
C SER A 323 44.55 -99.36 52.25
N MET A 324 43.26 -99.31 52.59
CA MET A 324 42.63 -100.13 53.64
C MET A 324 42.69 -101.63 53.30
N ASP A 325 42.29 -102.00 52.09
CA ASP A 325 42.27 -103.39 51.61
C ASP A 325 43.69 -103.95 51.43
N GLU A 326 44.64 -103.14 50.95
CA GLU A 326 46.08 -103.43 50.93
C GLU A 326 46.63 -103.61 52.34
N SER A 327 46.23 -102.78 53.30
CA SER A 327 46.64 -102.91 54.71
C SER A 327 46.08 -104.19 55.36
N LEU A 328 44.86 -104.60 54.98
CA LEU A 328 44.29 -105.90 55.37
C LEU A 328 45.03 -107.06 54.71
N HIS A 329 45.44 -106.92 53.45
CA HIS A 329 46.20 -107.94 52.73
C HIS A 329 47.62 -108.08 53.28
N LEU A 330 48.35 -106.99 53.51
CA LEU A 330 49.65 -106.95 54.19
C LEU A 330 49.54 -107.47 55.63
N GLY A 331 48.43 -107.22 56.33
CA GLY A 331 48.15 -107.83 57.63
C GLY A 331 48.03 -109.36 57.54
N TRP A 332 47.38 -109.87 56.49
CA TRP A 332 47.26 -111.30 56.20
C TRP A 332 48.60 -111.92 55.74
N GLU A 333 49.42 -111.20 54.96
CA GLU A 333 50.77 -111.64 54.58
C GLU A 333 51.74 -111.65 55.77
N LEU A 334 51.68 -110.65 56.66
CA LEU A 334 52.42 -110.68 57.93
C LEU A 334 51.95 -111.83 58.82
N GLN A 335 50.67 -112.17 58.79
CA GLN A 335 50.12 -113.33 59.50
C GLN A 335 50.60 -114.66 58.88
N GLN A 336 50.71 -114.77 57.55
CA GLN A 336 51.35 -115.89 56.84
C GLN A 336 52.83 -116.01 57.22
N LEU A 337 53.60 -114.92 57.17
CA LEU A 337 55.01 -114.88 57.54
C LEU A 337 55.25 -115.20 59.03
N SER A 338 54.28 -114.91 59.91
CA SER A 338 54.32 -115.33 61.32
C SER A 338 54.09 -116.84 61.54
N MET A 339 53.67 -117.58 60.49
CA MET A 339 53.28 -118.99 60.55
C MET A 339 54.16 -119.93 59.73
N THR A 340 55.32 -119.47 59.22
CA THR A 340 56.27 -120.28 58.44
C THR A 340 57.67 -120.33 59.07
N PRO A 341 58.19 -121.52 59.47
CA PRO A 341 59.49 -121.65 60.13
C PRO A 341 60.67 -121.98 59.18
N ASP A 342 61.80 -121.31 59.43
CA ASP A 342 63.20 -121.73 59.26
C ASP A 342 63.84 -122.02 57.88
N LEU A 343 65.11 -121.57 57.76
CA LEU A 343 66.16 -121.89 56.77
C LEU A 343 65.94 -121.40 55.30
N THR A 344 66.82 -120.57 54.72
CA THR A 344 68.19 -120.95 54.29
C THR A 344 69.08 -119.72 53.96
N GLU A 345 70.35 -119.96 53.56
CA GLU A 345 71.47 -118.99 53.65
C GLU A 345 71.86 -118.24 52.35
N VAL A 346 72.11 -116.93 52.48
CA VAL A 346 73.35 -116.19 52.08
C VAL A 346 74.07 -116.64 50.78
N PRO A 347 74.21 -115.75 49.76
CA PRO A 347 75.45 -114.95 49.70
C PRO A 347 75.29 -113.47 49.31
N GLN A 348 75.98 -112.61 50.05
CA GLN A 348 76.12 -111.18 49.78
C GLN A 348 76.97 -110.90 48.54
N LYS A 349 76.69 -109.80 47.83
CA LYS A 349 77.63 -109.13 46.92
C LYS A 349 77.96 -107.73 47.45
N SER A 350 79.13 -107.19 47.07
CA SER A 350 79.68 -105.99 47.69
C SER A 350 79.05 -104.70 47.14
N LEU A 351 78.46 -103.91 48.06
CA LEU A 351 77.77 -102.65 47.82
C LEU A 351 78.59 -101.61 47.02
N GLY A 352 79.93 -101.72 47.04
CA GLY A 352 80.83 -100.77 46.39
C GLY A 352 80.79 -100.74 44.85
N HIS A 353 80.30 -101.79 44.19
CA HIS A 353 80.15 -101.77 42.72
C HIS A 353 78.83 -101.12 42.27
N GLU A 354 77.70 -101.46 42.91
CA GLU A 354 76.39 -100.89 42.56
C GLU A 354 76.35 -99.37 42.74
N VAL A 355 77.00 -98.84 43.80
CA VAL A 355 77.12 -97.39 44.01
C VAL A 355 77.89 -96.69 42.88
N ASN A 356 78.92 -97.32 42.31
CA ASN A 356 79.67 -96.74 41.18
C ASN A 356 78.89 -96.80 39.86
N GLU A 357 78.15 -97.87 39.57
CA GLU A 357 77.29 -97.93 38.39
C GLU A 357 76.09 -96.98 38.49
N LEU A 358 75.47 -96.87 39.68
CA LEU A 358 74.35 -95.95 39.91
C LEU A 358 74.78 -94.48 39.87
N THR A 359 75.95 -94.12 40.40
CA THR A 359 76.45 -92.75 40.29
C THR A 359 76.86 -92.41 38.85
N SER A 360 77.56 -93.31 38.15
CA SER A 360 77.97 -93.09 36.76
C SER A 360 76.78 -92.97 35.80
N SER A 361 75.78 -93.86 35.92
CA SER A 361 74.57 -93.83 35.08
C SER A 361 73.66 -92.63 35.39
N ARG A 362 73.60 -92.19 36.66
CA ARG A 362 72.87 -90.98 37.05
C ARG A 362 73.56 -89.70 36.58
N LEU A 363 74.90 -89.65 36.62
CA LEU A 363 75.68 -88.53 36.08
C LEU A 363 75.44 -88.40 34.56
N LEU A 364 75.54 -89.50 33.80
CA LEU A 364 75.33 -89.50 32.35
C LEU A 364 73.89 -89.12 31.94
N LYS A 365 72.88 -89.45 32.77
CA LYS A 365 71.51 -88.97 32.55
C LYS A 365 71.41 -87.45 32.74
N LEU A 366 71.88 -86.94 33.88
CA LEU A 366 71.86 -85.51 34.19
C LEU A 366 72.67 -84.70 33.16
N GLU A 367 73.79 -85.23 32.67
CA GLU A 367 74.62 -84.59 31.65
C GLU A 367 73.90 -84.50 30.29
N LYS A 368 73.16 -85.55 29.89
CA LYS A 368 72.31 -85.51 28.70
C LYS A 368 71.12 -84.57 28.87
N GLU A 369 70.46 -84.59 30.02
CA GLU A 369 69.34 -83.68 30.34
C GLU A 369 69.81 -82.22 30.28
N ASN A 370 70.98 -81.91 30.85
CA ASN A 370 71.58 -80.57 30.81
C ASN A 370 71.97 -80.16 29.37
N GLN A 371 72.50 -81.07 28.54
CA GLN A 371 72.72 -80.81 27.11
C GLN A 371 71.41 -80.56 26.33
N THR A 372 70.31 -81.25 26.66
CA THR A 372 69.01 -80.97 26.04
C THR A 372 68.40 -79.65 26.51
N LEU A 373 68.56 -79.30 27.79
CA LEU A 373 68.09 -78.03 28.35
C LEU A 373 68.88 -76.84 27.81
N LEU A 374 70.19 -76.99 27.59
CA LEU A 374 71.00 -75.98 26.92
C LEU A 374 70.52 -75.74 25.48
N LYS A 375 70.23 -76.80 24.72
CA LYS A 375 69.69 -76.67 23.36
C LYS A 375 68.31 -75.99 23.32
N THR A 376 67.38 -76.36 24.21
CA THR A 376 66.08 -75.68 24.24
C THR A 376 66.21 -74.22 24.69
N VAL A 377 67.16 -73.89 25.59
CA VAL A 377 67.47 -72.49 25.93
C VAL A 377 68.10 -71.73 24.75
N GLU A 378 68.94 -72.35 23.94
CA GLU A 378 69.48 -71.75 22.71
C GLU A 378 68.40 -71.54 21.63
N GLU A 379 67.51 -72.50 21.43
CA GLU A 379 66.36 -72.39 20.52
C GLU A 379 65.34 -71.33 20.99
N LEU A 380 65.10 -71.22 22.30
CA LEU A 380 64.27 -70.16 22.90
C LEU A 380 64.94 -68.78 22.79
N ARG A 381 66.27 -68.67 22.93
CA ARG A 381 67.00 -67.41 22.67
C ARG A 381 66.97 -67.04 21.17
N GLY A 382 67.16 -68.02 20.28
CA GLY A 382 67.15 -67.82 18.83
C GLY A 382 65.77 -67.41 18.26
N SER A 383 64.69 -67.93 18.85
CA SER A 383 63.31 -67.53 18.52
C SER A 383 62.94 -66.18 19.14
N ALA A 384 63.29 -65.92 20.41
CA ALA A 384 63.07 -64.62 21.05
C ALA A 384 63.78 -63.48 20.30
N SER A 385 65.04 -63.67 19.92
CA SER A 385 65.87 -62.67 19.21
C SER A 385 65.25 -62.18 17.89
N LYS A 386 64.50 -63.04 17.18
CA LYS A 386 63.84 -62.67 15.92
C LYS A 386 62.51 -61.94 16.10
N HIS A 387 61.83 -62.11 17.24
CA HIS A 387 60.52 -61.48 17.48
C HIS A 387 60.58 -60.14 18.23
N VAL A 388 61.63 -59.87 19.00
CA VAL A 388 61.78 -58.58 19.73
C VAL A 388 61.74 -57.36 18.81
N PRO A 389 62.49 -57.28 17.68
CA PRO A 389 62.46 -56.10 16.80
C PRO A 389 61.08 -55.85 16.17
N ALA A 390 60.38 -56.93 15.79
CA ALA A 390 59.05 -56.86 15.18
C ALA A 390 57.93 -56.53 16.18
N ARG A 391 58.15 -56.74 17.48
CA ARG A 391 57.23 -56.28 18.55
C ARG A 391 57.47 -54.82 18.89
N LEU A 392 58.73 -54.39 19.01
CA LEU A 392 59.08 -52.97 19.19
C LEU A 392 58.51 -52.10 18.05
N LEU A 393 58.75 -52.48 16.78
CA LEU A 393 58.19 -51.75 15.62
C LEU A 393 56.65 -51.74 15.51
N LYS A 394 55.95 -52.57 16.29
CA LYS A 394 54.49 -52.49 16.45
C LYS A 394 54.12 -51.56 17.59
N ALA A 395 54.75 -51.73 18.76
CA ALA A 395 54.56 -50.87 19.92
C ALA A 395 54.90 -49.39 19.63
N ASP A 396 55.93 -49.10 18.84
CA ASP A 396 56.29 -47.74 18.42
C ASP A 396 55.22 -47.11 17.52
N LYS A 397 54.64 -47.88 16.59
CA LYS A 397 53.54 -47.42 15.73
C LYS A 397 52.24 -47.23 16.50
N GLU A 398 52.00 -48.09 17.49
CA GLU A 398 50.86 -48.00 18.40
C GLU A 398 50.99 -46.78 19.33
N ASN A 399 52.18 -46.55 19.91
CA ASN A 399 52.51 -45.32 20.62
C ASN A 399 52.33 -44.08 19.74
N GLN A 400 52.87 -44.05 18.52
CA GLN A 400 52.69 -42.91 17.60
C GLN A 400 51.20 -42.63 17.31
N ARG A 401 50.39 -43.68 17.13
CA ARG A 401 48.94 -43.56 16.93
C ARG A 401 48.23 -43.06 18.20
N LEU A 402 48.66 -43.49 19.38
CA LEU A 402 48.14 -43.01 20.67
C LEU A 402 48.56 -41.56 20.95
N THR A 403 49.79 -41.16 20.63
CA THR A 403 50.23 -39.76 20.72
C THR A 403 49.44 -38.85 19.77
N GLN A 404 49.19 -39.29 18.53
CA GLN A 404 48.33 -38.56 17.60
C GLN A 404 46.88 -38.44 18.13
N ARG A 405 46.36 -39.52 18.73
CA ARG A 405 45.03 -39.51 19.37
C ARG A 405 44.96 -38.57 20.58
N LEU A 406 46.03 -38.49 21.38
CA LEU A 406 46.12 -37.56 22.51
C LEU A 406 46.16 -36.11 22.03
N VAL A 407 46.97 -35.78 21.01
CA VAL A 407 47.02 -34.42 20.44
C VAL A 407 45.67 -34.00 19.83
N GLN A 408 44.95 -34.94 19.19
CA GLN A 408 43.58 -34.71 18.72
C GLN A 408 42.64 -34.40 19.89
N LEU A 409 42.61 -35.24 20.92
CA LEU A 409 41.79 -35.04 22.12
C LEU A 409 42.15 -33.76 22.89
N GLU A 410 43.42 -33.35 22.92
CA GLU A 410 43.85 -32.07 23.51
C GLU A 410 43.37 -30.87 22.68
N SER A 411 43.35 -30.97 21.35
CA SER A 411 42.78 -29.92 20.49
C SER A 411 41.25 -29.82 20.63
N GLU A 412 40.55 -30.96 20.66
CA GLU A 412 39.09 -31.05 20.89
C GLU A 412 38.72 -30.48 22.27
N LEU A 413 39.47 -30.84 23.31
CA LEU A 413 39.29 -30.32 24.68
C LEU A 413 39.52 -28.80 24.78
N ASN A 414 40.41 -28.24 23.95
CA ASN A 414 40.65 -26.80 23.93
C ASN A 414 39.56 -26.05 23.15
N THR A 415 39.08 -26.58 22.01
CA THR A 415 37.92 -26.01 21.32
C THR A 415 36.65 -26.06 22.20
N GLU A 416 36.46 -27.10 23.00
CA GLU A 416 35.33 -27.18 23.95
C GLU A 416 35.52 -26.29 25.20
N ARG A 417 36.75 -25.90 25.53
CA ARG A 417 36.97 -24.83 26.52
C ARG A 417 36.61 -23.47 25.96
N GLU A 418 36.98 -23.20 24.70
CA GLU A 418 36.69 -21.93 24.02
C GLU A 418 35.19 -21.76 23.73
N SER A 419 34.49 -22.85 23.35
CA SER A 419 33.03 -22.87 23.22
C SER A 419 32.35 -22.55 24.57
N LEU A 420 32.79 -23.21 25.65
CA LEU A 420 32.21 -23.06 26.99
C LEU A 420 32.46 -21.66 27.58
N HIS A 421 33.67 -21.10 27.45
CA HIS A 421 33.93 -19.71 27.86
C HIS A 421 33.08 -18.71 27.08
N SER A 422 32.82 -18.96 25.80
CA SER A 422 31.96 -18.11 24.95
C SER A 422 30.50 -18.19 25.40
N ALA A 423 30.01 -19.38 25.72
CA ALA A 423 28.68 -19.61 26.27
C ALA A 423 28.51 -18.97 27.67
N GLU A 424 29.53 -19.04 28.53
CA GLU A 424 29.54 -18.36 29.83
C GLU A 424 29.44 -16.84 29.67
N HIS A 425 30.21 -16.23 28.76
CA HIS A 425 30.15 -14.78 28.51
C HIS A 425 28.75 -14.35 28.05
N LEU A 426 28.19 -15.02 27.04
CA LEU A 426 26.82 -14.79 26.56
C LEU A 426 25.78 -14.96 27.68
N GLY A 427 25.95 -15.98 28.52
CA GLY A 427 25.12 -16.18 29.72
C GLY A 427 25.21 -15.02 30.71
N THR A 428 26.39 -14.43 30.93
CA THR A 428 26.50 -13.23 31.78
C THR A 428 25.84 -12.01 31.17
N ASP A 429 25.88 -11.84 29.84
CA ASP A 429 25.27 -10.69 29.17
C ASP A 429 23.74 -10.78 29.13
N LEU A 430 23.18 -11.95 28.83
CA LEU A 430 21.74 -12.22 28.95
C LEU A 430 21.24 -12.01 30.39
N MET A 431 22.05 -12.33 31.42
CA MET A 431 21.72 -12.04 32.81
C MET A 431 21.75 -10.54 33.15
N LYS A 432 22.62 -9.74 32.52
CA LYS A 432 22.63 -8.27 32.65
C LYS A 432 21.41 -7.66 31.96
N GLU A 433 21.08 -8.12 30.76
CA GLU A 433 19.89 -7.68 30.01
C GLU A 433 18.60 -8.02 30.77
N LYS A 434 18.45 -9.25 31.26
CA LYS A 434 17.33 -9.65 32.12
C LYS A 434 17.17 -8.73 33.33
N ALA A 435 18.24 -8.41 34.05
CA ALA A 435 18.19 -7.52 35.20
C ALA A 435 17.81 -6.07 34.84
N LEU A 436 18.13 -5.61 33.62
CA LEU A 436 17.67 -4.33 33.08
C LEU A 436 16.17 -4.37 32.73
N LEU A 437 15.71 -5.44 32.08
CA LEU A 437 14.29 -5.64 31.72
C LEU A 437 13.39 -5.79 32.96
N GLU A 438 13.81 -6.55 33.97
CA GLU A 438 13.09 -6.65 35.25
C GLU A 438 12.95 -5.26 35.91
N LYS A 439 13.99 -4.43 35.84
CA LYS A 439 13.97 -3.05 36.34
C LYS A 439 13.05 -2.13 35.54
N THR A 440 12.97 -2.25 34.20
CA THR A 440 12.02 -1.45 33.41
C THR A 440 10.57 -1.87 33.70
N LEU A 441 10.29 -3.17 33.77
CA LEU A 441 8.98 -3.71 34.13
C LEU A 441 8.51 -3.20 35.51
N GLU A 442 9.40 -3.15 36.50
CA GLU A 442 9.04 -2.62 37.82
C GLU A 442 8.72 -1.11 37.77
N THR A 443 9.50 -0.29 37.04
CA THR A 443 9.15 1.13 36.87
C THR A 443 7.84 1.35 36.10
N LEU A 444 7.46 0.44 35.20
CA LEU A 444 6.17 0.47 34.50
C LEU A 444 5.01 0.08 35.44
N ARG A 445 5.20 -0.93 36.30
CA ARG A 445 4.24 -1.32 37.36
C ARG A 445 4.00 -0.18 38.36
N GLU A 446 5.06 0.44 38.87
CA GLU A 446 4.91 1.59 39.77
C GLU A 446 4.12 2.73 39.10
N ASN A 447 4.33 2.98 37.81
CA ASN A 447 3.63 4.02 37.07
C ASN A 447 2.15 3.69 36.82
N SER A 448 1.81 2.43 36.50
CA SER A 448 0.41 2.03 36.39
C SER A 448 -0.30 2.04 37.75
N GLU A 449 0.36 1.64 38.83
CA GLU A 449 -0.20 1.72 40.20
C GLU A 449 -0.43 3.19 40.64
N ARG A 450 0.48 4.11 40.30
CA ARG A 450 0.28 5.56 40.49
C ARG A 450 -0.93 6.08 39.70
N GLN A 451 -1.11 5.62 38.46
CA GLN A 451 -2.24 6.03 37.61
C GLN A 451 -3.57 5.49 38.13
N VAL A 452 -3.63 4.22 38.55
CA VAL A 452 -4.82 3.62 39.18
C VAL A 452 -5.22 4.38 40.42
N LYS A 453 -4.29 4.69 41.34
CA LYS A 453 -4.56 5.46 42.56
C LYS A 453 -5.08 6.89 42.27
N GLY A 454 -4.69 7.48 41.15
CA GLY A 454 -5.27 8.75 40.67
C GLY A 454 -6.74 8.61 40.25
N LEU A 455 -7.04 7.58 39.45
CA LEU A 455 -8.40 7.28 38.97
C LEU A 455 -9.34 6.81 40.10
N GLU A 456 -8.82 6.13 41.13
CA GLU A 456 -9.57 5.77 42.34
C GLU A 456 -10.00 7.04 43.12
N GLN A 457 -9.08 7.98 43.34
CA GLN A 457 -9.38 9.27 43.99
C GLN A 457 -10.36 10.13 43.18
N GLU A 458 -10.27 10.10 41.85
CA GLU A 458 -11.24 10.79 40.98
C GLU A 458 -12.64 10.14 41.04
N ASN A 459 -12.72 8.81 41.04
CA ASN A 459 -14.00 8.10 41.23
C ASN A 459 -14.61 8.35 42.62
N GLU A 460 -13.80 8.41 43.68
CA GLU A 460 -14.27 8.75 45.03
C GLU A 460 -14.79 10.20 45.08
N HIS A 461 -14.08 11.15 44.47
CA HIS A 461 -14.53 12.55 44.34
C HIS A 461 -15.84 12.66 43.55
N LEU A 462 -15.96 11.97 42.40
CA LEU A 462 -17.18 11.95 41.60
C LEU A 462 -18.35 11.30 42.36
N THR A 463 -18.11 10.21 43.10
CA THR A 463 -19.11 9.55 43.94
C THR A 463 -19.62 10.49 45.05
N ASN A 464 -18.72 11.23 45.70
CA ASN A 464 -19.07 12.24 46.70
C ASN A 464 -19.78 13.47 46.09
N THR A 465 -19.50 13.79 44.83
CA THR A 465 -20.25 14.81 44.07
C THR A 465 -21.67 14.34 43.77
N VAL A 466 -21.84 13.09 43.33
CA VAL A 466 -23.15 12.47 43.04
C VAL A 466 -24.00 12.31 44.31
N SER A 467 -23.43 11.92 45.44
CA SER A 467 -24.16 11.86 46.72
C SER A 467 -24.64 13.25 47.16
N SER A 468 -23.78 14.27 47.03
CA SER A 468 -24.12 15.68 47.31
C SER A 468 -25.21 16.25 46.38
N LEU A 469 -25.28 15.78 45.13
CA LEU A 469 -26.36 16.12 44.19
C LEU A 469 -27.67 15.39 44.50
N ARG A 470 -27.60 14.11 44.89
CA ARG A 470 -28.77 13.34 45.37
C ARG A 470 -29.37 13.92 46.65
N GLN A 471 -28.55 14.47 47.54
CA GLN A 471 -29.03 15.11 48.77
C GLN A 471 -29.71 16.46 48.51
N ARG A 472 -29.30 17.19 47.45
CA ARG A 472 -29.91 18.47 47.05
C ARG A 472 -31.33 18.35 46.49
N SER A 473 -31.80 17.18 46.08
CA SER A 473 -33.16 17.01 45.55
C SER A 473 -34.25 16.87 46.63
N GLN A 474 -33.90 16.90 47.93
CA GLN A 474 -34.81 16.50 49.02
C GLN A 474 -35.19 17.61 50.02
N VAL A 475 -34.78 18.88 49.83
CA VAL A 475 -34.90 19.92 50.90
C VAL A 475 -35.57 21.23 50.46
N GLY A 476 -36.33 21.82 51.40
CA GLY A 476 -37.16 23.02 51.22
C GLY A 476 -36.41 24.37 51.16
N PRO A 477 -37.13 25.50 51.05
CA PRO A 477 -36.57 26.79 50.66
C PRO A 477 -35.55 27.38 51.64
N GLU A 478 -35.67 27.15 52.94
CA GLU A 478 -34.70 27.66 53.94
C GLU A 478 -33.32 26.98 53.85
N ALA A 479 -33.27 25.74 53.34
CA ALA A 479 -32.00 25.10 53.03
C ALA A 479 -31.28 25.80 51.88
N ARG A 480 -32.01 26.32 50.88
CA ARG A 480 -31.43 26.98 49.69
C ARG A 480 -30.60 28.20 50.05
N VAL A 481 -30.97 28.94 51.09
CA VAL A 481 -30.16 30.07 51.60
C VAL A 481 -28.86 29.57 52.22
N LYS A 482 -28.92 28.54 53.08
CA LYS A 482 -27.71 27.88 53.60
C LYS A 482 -26.88 27.20 52.52
N ASP A 483 -27.48 26.72 51.44
CA ASP A 483 -26.78 26.12 50.33
C ASP A 483 -26.09 27.17 49.46
N VAL A 484 -26.65 28.38 49.29
CA VAL A 484 -25.93 29.53 48.71
C VAL A 484 -24.78 30.01 49.61
N GLU A 485 -24.95 29.99 50.95
CA GLU A 485 -23.84 30.26 51.88
C GLU A 485 -22.73 29.19 51.80
N LYS A 486 -23.10 27.91 51.69
CA LYS A 486 -22.16 26.80 51.45
C LYS A 486 -21.50 26.94 50.08
N GLU A 487 -22.23 27.27 49.03
CA GLU A 487 -21.68 27.44 47.68
C GLU A 487 -20.68 28.59 47.64
N ASN A 488 -20.89 29.69 48.37
CA ASN A 488 -19.86 30.73 48.53
C ASN A 488 -18.62 30.23 49.28
N ARG A 489 -18.77 29.38 50.31
CA ARG A 489 -17.62 28.75 50.99
C ARG A 489 -16.88 27.77 50.08
N VAL A 490 -17.60 26.89 49.40
CA VAL A 490 -17.09 25.92 48.42
C VAL A 490 -16.46 26.63 47.22
N LEU A 491 -16.96 27.79 46.80
CA LEU A 491 -16.31 28.63 45.79
C LEU A 491 -15.00 29.24 46.33
N HIS A 492 -14.96 29.74 47.58
CA HIS A 492 -13.70 30.19 48.18
C HIS A 492 -12.69 29.06 48.41
N GLU A 493 -13.15 27.88 48.80
CA GLU A 493 -12.33 26.67 48.96
C GLU A 493 -11.86 26.15 47.59
N SER A 494 -12.71 26.15 46.57
CA SER A 494 -12.35 25.86 45.17
C SER A 494 -11.37 26.88 44.58
N ILE A 495 -11.51 28.18 44.87
CA ILE A 495 -10.52 29.22 44.50
C ILE A 495 -9.18 28.96 45.21
N ARG A 496 -9.21 28.52 46.48
CA ARG A 496 -8.00 28.19 47.24
C ARG A 496 -7.35 26.89 46.75
N GLU A 497 -8.14 25.90 46.38
CA GLU A 497 -7.69 24.65 45.78
C GLU A 497 -7.15 24.85 44.37
N THR A 498 -7.83 25.61 43.51
CA THR A 498 -7.33 25.93 42.17
C THR A 498 -6.06 26.78 42.23
N SER A 499 -5.94 27.68 43.22
CA SER A 499 -4.67 28.36 43.52
C SER A 499 -3.58 27.38 44.00
N SER A 500 -3.93 26.37 44.81
CA SER A 500 -3.00 25.33 45.26
C SER A 500 -2.56 24.39 44.12
N LYS A 501 -3.51 23.96 43.29
CA LYS A 501 -3.32 23.18 42.06
C LYS A 501 -2.47 23.96 41.04
N LEU A 502 -2.70 25.26 40.88
CA LEU A 502 -1.87 26.16 40.07
C LEU A 502 -0.44 26.26 40.63
N ASN A 503 -0.26 26.39 41.95
CA ASN A 503 1.07 26.40 42.58
C ASN A 503 1.81 25.05 42.45
N LYS A 504 1.10 23.92 42.44
CA LYS A 504 1.67 22.60 42.12
C LYS A 504 2.08 22.51 40.65
N LEU A 505 1.20 22.86 39.72
CA LEU A 505 1.49 22.92 38.28
C LEU A 505 2.64 23.91 37.96
N GLU A 506 2.76 25.01 38.70
CA GLU A 506 3.90 25.95 38.66
C GLU A 506 5.22 25.29 39.08
N PHE A 507 5.20 24.44 40.12
CA PHE A 507 6.36 23.70 40.60
C PHE A 507 6.73 22.55 39.65
N GLU A 508 5.75 21.78 39.19
CA GLU A 508 5.90 20.73 38.18
C GLU A 508 6.44 21.33 36.87
N ARG A 509 5.92 22.48 36.41
CA ARG A 509 6.46 23.23 35.27
C ARG A 509 7.89 23.73 35.49
N LYS A 510 8.30 24.00 36.73
CA LYS A 510 9.70 24.33 37.08
C LYS A 510 10.58 23.08 37.11
N GLN A 511 10.06 21.93 37.53
CA GLN A 511 10.79 20.67 37.57
C GLN A 511 10.97 20.10 36.16
N LEU A 512 9.90 19.98 35.37
CA LEU A 512 9.94 19.57 33.95
C LEU A 512 10.89 20.43 33.10
N ARG A 513 11.10 21.71 33.45
CA ARG A 513 12.12 22.56 32.82
C ARG A 513 13.56 22.20 33.18
N LYS A 514 13.82 21.74 34.41
CA LYS A 514 15.12 21.16 34.80
C LYS A 514 15.32 19.81 34.13
N ASP A 515 14.29 18.96 34.15
CA ASP A 515 14.36 17.62 33.56
C ASP A 515 14.63 17.74 32.05
N LEU A 516 13.94 18.64 31.35
CA LEU A 516 14.20 18.97 29.94
C LEU A 516 15.60 19.53 29.70
N ALA A 517 16.19 20.28 30.64
CA ALA A 517 17.59 20.70 30.54
C ALA A 517 18.56 19.53 30.73
N VAL A 518 18.28 18.59 31.64
CA VAL A 518 19.06 17.34 31.81
C VAL A 518 18.91 16.42 30.60
N TYR A 519 17.74 16.37 29.96
CA TYR A 519 17.55 15.62 28.71
C TYR A 519 18.27 16.28 27.52
N LYS A 520 18.42 17.61 27.49
CA LYS A 520 19.29 18.30 26.53
C LYS A 520 20.76 17.99 26.75
N GLU A 521 21.25 18.11 27.98
CA GLU A 521 22.64 17.77 28.34
C GLU A 521 22.96 16.28 28.06
N LYS A 522 21.96 15.39 28.17
CA LYS A 522 22.07 14.00 27.71
C LYS A 522 22.08 13.87 26.18
N GLY A 523 21.27 14.64 25.48
CA GLY A 523 21.25 14.71 24.01
C GLY A 523 22.58 15.16 23.44
N GLU A 524 23.11 16.26 23.97
CA GLU A 524 24.43 16.82 23.65
C GLU A 524 25.54 15.77 23.90
N ARG A 525 25.49 15.05 25.03
CA ARG A 525 26.41 13.92 25.29
C ARG A 525 26.22 12.71 24.36
N THR A 526 25.01 12.41 23.91
CA THR A 526 24.81 11.34 22.90
C THR A 526 25.31 11.76 21.53
N GLU A 527 25.15 13.03 21.15
CA GLU A 527 25.76 13.58 19.91
C GLU A 527 27.30 13.54 19.99
N GLU A 528 27.90 13.88 21.12
CA GLU A 528 29.35 13.71 21.36
C GLU A 528 29.80 12.23 21.24
N LEU A 529 29.03 11.30 21.82
CA LEU A 529 29.34 9.86 21.76
C LEU A 529 29.11 9.25 20.36
N GLU A 530 28.12 9.73 19.60
CA GLU A 530 27.92 9.34 18.20
C GLU A 530 29.08 9.82 17.31
N VAL A 531 29.57 11.05 17.53
CA VAL A 531 30.76 11.56 16.82
C VAL A 531 32.02 10.76 17.17
N GLU A 532 32.20 10.38 18.44
CA GLU A 532 33.32 9.52 18.86
C GLU A 532 33.20 8.10 18.28
N ALA A 533 32.00 7.51 18.30
CA ALA A 533 31.73 6.21 17.69
C ALA A 533 32.06 6.22 16.19
N GLN A 534 31.58 7.20 15.43
CA GLN A 534 31.93 7.35 14.02
C GLN A 534 33.43 7.65 13.79
N ARG A 535 34.17 8.18 14.77
CA ARG A 535 35.64 8.31 14.66
C ARG A 535 36.29 6.94 14.80
N LEU A 536 35.88 6.17 15.82
CA LEU A 536 36.35 4.81 16.08
C LEU A 536 36.00 3.84 14.96
N GLU A 537 34.82 3.96 14.32
CA GLU A 537 34.45 3.20 13.12
C GLU A 537 35.41 3.45 11.96
N ARG A 538 35.74 4.72 11.66
CA ARG A 538 36.68 5.09 10.60
C ARG A 538 38.12 4.64 10.91
N GLU A 539 38.52 4.67 12.19
CA GLU A 539 39.78 4.10 12.65
C GLU A 539 39.79 2.56 12.50
N ASN A 540 38.69 1.89 12.84
CA ASN A 540 38.55 0.43 12.72
C ASN A 540 38.54 -0.01 11.25
N GLU A 541 37.84 0.69 10.36
CA GLU A 541 37.94 0.50 8.90
C GLU A 541 39.39 0.63 8.41
N ALA A 542 40.12 1.66 8.86
CA ALA A 542 41.51 1.87 8.46
C ALA A 542 42.42 0.74 8.99
N LEU A 543 42.17 0.23 10.20
CA LEU A 543 42.84 -0.94 10.76
C LEU A 543 42.49 -2.22 10.00
N GLN A 544 41.22 -2.47 9.66
CA GLN A 544 40.80 -3.62 8.85
C GLN A 544 41.45 -3.61 7.46
N LYS A 545 41.46 -2.46 6.78
CA LYS A 545 42.15 -2.27 5.48
C LYS A 545 43.65 -2.56 5.61
N ARG A 546 44.26 -2.18 6.73
CA ARG A 546 45.67 -2.48 7.05
C ARG A 546 45.90 -3.98 7.35
N VAL A 547 45.03 -4.62 8.12
CA VAL A 547 45.07 -6.07 8.40
C VAL A 547 44.90 -6.89 7.12
N ALA A 548 43.96 -6.53 6.25
CA ALA A 548 43.81 -7.15 4.93
C ALA A 548 45.07 -6.99 4.06
N SER A 549 45.69 -5.80 4.05
CA SER A 549 46.97 -5.60 3.35
C SER A 549 48.11 -6.44 3.92
N LEU A 550 48.13 -6.66 5.25
CA LEU A 550 49.10 -7.52 5.91
C LEU A 550 48.85 -9.01 5.60
N GLY A 551 47.60 -9.46 5.57
CA GLY A 551 47.22 -10.81 5.12
C GLY A 551 47.76 -11.13 3.74
N ILE A 552 47.52 -10.24 2.76
CA ILE A 552 48.05 -10.37 1.39
C ILE A 552 49.60 -10.44 1.38
N THR A 553 50.29 -9.74 2.29
CA THR A 553 51.75 -9.89 2.41
C THR A 553 52.17 -11.21 3.07
N CYS A 554 51.42 -11.72 4.05
CA CYS A 554 51.67 -13.03 4.67
C CYS A 554 51.46 -14.18 3.68
N ASP A 555 50.38 -14.16 2.89
CA ASP A 555 50.12 -15.16 1.84
C ASP A 555 51.25 -15.18 0.80
N LYS A 556 51.78 -14.00 0.48
CA LYS A 556 52.92 -13.85 -0.45
C LYS A 556 54.24 -14.31 0.17
N VAL A 557 54.46 -14.12 1.47
CA VAL A 557 55.62 -14.69 2.19
C VAL A 557 55.51 -16.22 2.24
N ALA A 558 54.36 -16.79 2.61
CA ALA A 558 54.15 -18.23 2.62
C ALA A 558 54.32 -18.87 1.23
N SER A 559 53.92 -18.16 0.17
CA SER A 559 54.18 -18.58 -1.22
C SER A 559 55.68 -18.64 -1.54
N LEU A 560 56.44 -17.61 -1.16
CA LEU A 560 57.90 -17.55 -1.34
C LEU A 560 58.65 -18.56 -0.47
N GLU A 561 58.18 -18.82 0.76
CA GLU A 561 58.72 -19.87 1.64
C GLU A 561 58.52 -21.26 1.04
N LYS A 562 57.35 -21.51 0.43
CA LYS A 562 57.08 -22.76 -0.32
C LYS A 562 57.99 -22.90 -1.54
N GLU A 563 58.11 -21.86 -2.38
CA GLU A 563 59.03 -21.87 -3.52
C GLU A 563 60.48 -22.12 -3.09
N ASN A 564 60.92 -21.48 -1.99
CA ASN A 564 62.26 -21.68 -1.45
C ASN A 564 62.46 -23.12 -0.89
N ALA A 565 61.46 -23.70 -0.22
CA ALA A 565 61.51 -25.09 0.24
C ALA A 565 61.56 -26.10 -0.92
N GLU A 566 60.86 -25.83 -2.02
CA GLU A 566 60.91 -26.61 -3.26
C GLU A 566 62.30 -26.49 -3.94
N LEU A 567 62.87 -25.28 -3.99
CA LEU A 567 64.24 -25.05 -4.48
C LEU A 567 65.31 -25.72 -3.59
N GLU A 568 65.15 -25.75 -2.27
CA GLU A 568 66.03 -26.53 -1.40
C GLU A 568 65.86 -28.05 -1.60
N ALA A 569 64.65 -28.53 -1.90
CA ALA A 569 64.41 -29.95 -2.21
C ALA A 569 65.08 -30.35 -3.54
N GLU A 570 64.97 -29.50 -4.57
CA GLU A 570 65.72 -29.60 -5.83
C GLU A 570 67.24 -29.57 -5.58
N GLY A 571 67.74 -28.61 -4.80
CA GLY A 571 69.16 -28.52 -4.44
C GLY A 571 69.68 -29.78 -3.73
N ARG A 572 68.89 -30.35 -2.81
CA ARG A 572 69.18 -31.65 -2.16
C ARG A 572 69.16 -32.81 -3.16
N ARG A 573 68.21 -32.83 -4.12
CA ARG A 573 68.13 -33.83 -5.21
C ARG A 573 69.35 -33.76 -6.12
N LEU A 574 69.72 -32.57 -6.58
CA LEU A 574 70.91 -32.34 -7.42
C LEU A 574 72.20 -32.71 -6.69
N LYS A 575 72.34 -32.37 -5.41
CA LYS A 575 73.49 -32.79 -4.58
C LYS A 575 73.60 -34.32 -4.49
N LYS A 576 72.49 -35.02 -4.23
CA LYS A 576 72.46 -36.49 -4.21
C LYS A 576 72.83 -37.12 -5.55
N ASN A 577 72.41 -36.50 -6.66
CA ASN A 577 72.82 -36.93 -8.01
C ASN A 577 74.32 -36.72 -8.26
N VAL A 578 74.90 -35.60 -7.82
CA VAL A 578 76.36 -35.35 -7.89
C VAL A 578 77.15 -36.34 -7.02
N GLU A 579 76.64 -36.69 -5.84
CA GLU A 579 77.24 -37.70 -4.96
C GLU A 579 77.17 -39.11 -5.60
N GLY A 580 76.06 -39.44 -6.28
CA GLY A 580 75.93 -40.68 -7.07
C GLY A 580 76.87 -40.73 -8.29
N LEU A 581 77.03 -39.62 -9.02
CA LEU A 581 77.98 -39.54 -10.14
C LEU A 581 79.45 -39.63 -9.67
N ARG A 582 79.75 -39.18 -8.44
CA ARG A 582 81.07 -39.38 -7.83
C ARG A 582 81.32 -40.83 -7.44
N SER A 583 80.32 -41.55 -6.92
CA SER A 583 80.50 -42.96 -6.56
C SER A 583 80.63 -43.87 -7.80
N THR A 584 79.88 -43.61 -8.88
CA THR A 584 80.08 -44.34 -10.15
C THR A 584 81.41 -44.00 -10.81
N SER A 585 81.90 -42.76 -10.73
CA SER A 585 83.26 -42.41 -11.16
C SER A 585 84.33 -43.20 -10.40
N PHE A 586 84.16 -43.37 -9.08
CA PHE A 586 85.09 -44.14 -8.24
C PHE A 586 85.05 -45.65 -8.53
N GLN A 587 83.89 -46.17 -8.94
CA GLN A 587 83.73 -47.56 -9.38
C GLN A 587 84.38 -47.81 -10.75
N LEU A 588 84.26 -46.88 -11.70
CA LEU A 588 84.96 -46.95 -12.99
C LEU A 588 86.49 -46.94 -12.78
N GLU A 589 87.01 -46.02 -11.96
CA GLU A 589 88.44 -45.93 -11.66
C GLU A 589 89.01 -47.15 -10.91
N ALA A 590 88.14 -48.00 -10.33
CA ALA A 590 88.52 -49.30 -9.77
C ALA A 590 88.54 -50.40 -10.84
N LEU A 591 87.49 -50.48 -11.68
CA LEU A 591 87.37 -51.46 -12.77
C LEU A 591 88.44 -51.29 -13.85
N GLU A 592 88.88 -50.05 -14.12
CA GLU A 592 90.02 -49.77 -15.00
C GLU A 592 91.34 -50.38 -14.48
N LYS A 593 91.54 -50.40 -13.16
CA LYS A 593 92.71 -51.02 -12.52
C LYS A 593 92.62 -52.54 -12.49
N GLU A 594 91.43 -53.11 -12.43
CA GLU A 594 91.18 -54.56 -12.48
C GLU A 594 91.39 -55.12 -13.91
N ASN A 595 90.86 -54.45 -14.94
CA ASN A 595 91.12 -54.82 -16.35
C ASN A 595 92.62 -54.83 -16.69
N ALA A 596 93.37 -53.83 -16.22
CA ALA A 596 94.82 -53.76 -16.43
C ALA A 596 95.60 -54.96 -15.83
N GLN A 597 95.06 -55.62 -14.79
CA GLN A 597 95.65 -56.82 -14.21
C GLN A 597 95.27 -58.08 -15.01
N LEU A 598 94.01 -58.20 -15.43
CA LEU A 598 93.50 -59.36 -16.18
C LEU A 598 94.13 -59.53 -17.58
N ASP A 599 94.54 -58.45 -18.23
CA ASP A 599 95.30 -58.51 -19.49
C ASP A 599 96.72 -59.08 -19.27
N GLU A 600 97.38 -58.76 -18.15
CA GLU A 600 98.72 -59.27 -17.84
C GLU A 600 98.71 -60.77 -17.51
N GLU A 601 97.61 -61.31 -16.98
CA GLU A 601 97.43 -62.74 -16.75
C GLU A 601 97.07 -63.52 -18.03
N ASN A 602 96.21 -62.96 -18.88
CA ASN A 602 95.84 -63.56 -20.17
C ASN A 602 97.05 -63.86 -21.06
N LEU A 603 98.04 -62.95 -21.05
CA LEU A 603 99.26 -63.06 -21.85
C LEU A 603 100.21 -64.17 -21.36
N LYS A 604 100.08 -64.59 -20.09
CA LYS A 604 100.84 -65.69 -19.47
C LYS A 604 100.20 -67.05 -19.77
N LEU A 605 98.88 -67.18 -19.60
CA LEU A 605 98.15 -68.45 -19.76
C LEU A 605 98.18 -69.01 -21.19
N ARG A 606 98.11 -68.15 -22.23
CA ARG A 606 98.07 -68.60 -23.64
C ARG A 606 99.31 -69.38 -24.09
N ARG A 607 100.45 -69.27 -23.38
CA ARG A 607 101.70 -69.97 -23.72
C ARG A 607 101.77 -71.42 -23.23
N ALA A 608 100.82 -71.89 -22.42
CA ALA A 608 100.85 -73.23 -21.81
C ALA A 608 99.95 -74.27 -22.49
N ALA A 609 98.90 -73.85 -23.21
CA ALA A 609 97.80 -74.73 -23.64
C ALA A 609 98.02 -75.53 -24.94
N GLU A 610 99.19 -75.40 -25.57
CA GLU A 610 99.45 -75.87 -26.94
C GLU A 610 100.13 -77.26 -27.01
N VAL A 611 100.76 -77.73 -25.92
CA VAL A 611 101.67 -78.89 -25.94
C VAL A 611 100.97 -80.25 -25.72
N LEU A 612 99.84 -80.30 -25.00
CA LEU A 612 99.33 -81.54 -24.39
C LEU A 612 98.23 -82.30 -25.19
N ARG A 613 98.00 -81.98 -26.47
CA ARG A 613 96.73 -82.34 -27.15
C ARG A 613 96.75 -83.53 -28.13
N SER A 614 97.86 -84.26 -28.29
CA SER A 614 98.08 -85.14 -29.45
C SER A 614 98.12 -86.66 -29.22
N ALA A 615 98.08 -87.17 -27.98
CA ALA A 615 98.52 -88.54 -27.67
C ALA A 615 97.44 -89.61 -27.33
N GLY A 616 96.19 -89.24 -26.97
CA GLY A 616 95.30 -90.14 -26.22
C GLY A 616 94.41 -91.14 -26.99
N ASN A 617 94.14 -90.92 -28.28
CA ASN A 617 92.86 -91.34 -28.87
C ASN A 617 92.82 -92.73 -29.54
N LYS A 618 93.39 -93.82 -28.96
CA LYS A 618 93.38 -95.13 -29.68
C LYS A 618 93.40 -96.47 -28.94
N ALA A 619 93.34 -96.53 -27.60
CA ALA A 619 93.49 -97.81 -26.87
C ALA A 619 92.17 -98.45 -26.36
N ALA A 620 91.14 -97.66 -26.06
CA ALA A 620 90.07 -98.08 -25.12
C ALA A 620 88.89 -98.91 -25.71
N GLN A 621 88.86 -99.17 -27.02
CA GLN A 621 87.59 -99.44 -27.72
C GLN A 621 87.23 -100.92 -27.95
N LEU A 622 88.07 -101.89 -27.54
CA LEU A 622 87.86 -103.33 -27.84
C LEU A 622 87.67 -104.25 -26.61
N GLU A 623 87.66 -103.70 -25.38
CA GLU A 623 87.40 -104.50 -24.16
C GLU A 623 85.94 -104.39 -23.64
N LEU A 624 85.07 -103.69 -24.38
CA LEU A 624 83.72 -103.36 -23.93
C LEU A 624 82.71 -104.47 -24.21
N GLU A 625 82.58 -104.88 -25.47
CA GLU A 625 81.47 -105.71 -26.00
C GLU A 625 81.30 -107.05 -25.26
N ASN A 626 82.40 -107.69 -24.85
CA ASN A 626 82.36 -108.99 -24.15
C ASN A 626 81.81 -108.91 -22.70
N ARG A 627 81.63 -107.73 -22.12
CA ARG A 627 81.05 -107.56 -20.77
C ARG A 627 79.56 -107.23 -20.79
N GLU A 628 79.02 -106.81 -21.93
CA GLU A 628 77.68 -106.24 -22.02
C GLU A 628 76.59 -107.35 -22.01
N LEU A 629 76.79 -108.42 -22.77
CA LEU A 629 75.82 -109.52 -22.94
C LEU A 629 75.50 -110.30 -21.65
N GLU A 630 76.45 -110.45 -20.72
CA GLU A 630 76.15 -111.06 -19.41
C GLU A 630 75.36 -110.12 -18.48
N SER A 631 75.48 -108.80 -18.69
CA SER A 631 74.81 -107.79 -17.87
C SER A 631 73.30 -107.72 -18.16
N GLU A 632 72.90 -107.82 -19.43
CA GLU A 632 71.51 -107.71 -19.91
C GLU A 632 70.58 -108.72 -19.23
N ARG A 633 71.03 -109.98 -19.14
CA ARG A 633 70.30 -111.07 -18.47
C ARG A 633 70.03 -110.78 -16.98
N SER A 634 70.83 -109.91 -16.34
CA SER A 634 70.59 -109.44 -14.97
C SER A 634 69.72 -108.17 -14.90
N GLN A 635 69.77 -107.31 -15.93
CA GLN A 635 68.95 -106.10 -16.00
C GLN A 635 67.47 -106.43 -16.18
N LEU A 636 67.14 -107.42 -17.03
CA LEU A 636 65.75 -107.80 -17.35
C LEU A 636 64.94 -108.35 -16.15
N LYS A 637 65.59 -108.79 -15.07
CA LYS A 637 64.89 -109.10 -13.81
C LYS A 637 64.62 -107.84 -12.96
N ARG A 638 65.54 -106.89 -12.92
CA ARG A 638 65.39 -105.63 -12.16
C ARG A 638 64.35 -104.70 -12.80
N SER A 639 64.26 -104.66 -14.13
CA SER A 639 63.28 -103.83 -14.85
C SER A 639 61.83 -104.22 -14.54
N LEU A 640 61.54 -105.52 -14.35
CA LEU A 640 60.20 -106.02 -14.03
C LEU A 640 59.75 -105.64 -12.61
N GLU A 641 60.68 -105.48 -11.67
CA GLU A 641 60.39 -104.96 -10.32
C GLU A 641 60.24 -103.44 -10.33
N LEU A 642 61.07 -102.72 -11.10
CA LEU A 642 60.93 -101.28 -11.33
C LEU A 642 59.58 -100.91 -11.96
N LEU A 643 59.09 -101.70 -12.92
CA LEU A 643 57.77 -101.53 -13.55
C LEU A 643 56.60 -101.67 -12.56
N LYS A 644 56.71 -102.58 -11.58
CA LYS A 644 55.73 -102.73 -10.49
C LYS A 644 55.81 -101.59 -9.47
N ALA A 645 57.00 -101.04 -9.25
CA ALA A 645 57.18 -99.83 -8.43
C ALA A 645 56.65 -98.58 -9.13
N SER A 646 56.77 -98.48 -10.46
CA SER A 646 56.24 -97.35 -11.24
C SER A 646 54.72 -97.36 -11.37
N SER A 647 54.05 -98.51 -11.55
CA SER A 647 52.56 -98.53 -11.57
C SER A 647 51.99 -98.03 -10.24
N ARG A 648 52.55 -98.51 -9.12
CA ARG A 648 52.23 -98.02 -7.76
C ARG A 648 52.66 -96.58 -7.48
N LYS A 649 53.32 -95.90 -8.44
CA LYS A 649 53.63 -94.48 -8.40
C LYS A 649 52.65 -93.69 -9.27
N THR A 650 52.27 -94.17 -10.45
CA THR A 650 51.20 -93.56 -11.27
C THR A 650 49.86 -93.60 -10.56
N GLU A 651 49.46 -94.71 -9.95
CA GLU A 651 48.23 -94.81 -9.14
C GLU A 651 48.17 -93.73 -8.03
N ARG A 652 49.30 -93.46 -7.37
CA ARG A 652 49.41 -92.39 -6.35
C ARG A 652 49.42 -90.98 -6.94
N LEU A 653 49.98 -90.79 -8.13
CA LEU A 653 49.95 -89.52 -8.85
C LEU A 653 48.55 -89.21 -9.39
N GLU A 654 47.78 -90.22 -9.82
CA GLU A 654 46.39 -90.08 -10.27
C GLU A 654 45.48 -89.64 -9.10
N VAL A 655 45.58 -90.29 -7.94
CA VAL A 655 44.87 -89.87 -6.72
C VAL A 655 45.32 -88.47 -6.27
N SER A 656 46.62 -88.15 -6.36
CA SER A 656 47.12 -86.80 -6.06
C SER A 656 46.60 -85.76 -7.06
N TYR A 657 46.43 -86.12 -8.33
CA TYR A 657 45.91 -85.23 -9.37
C TYR A 657 44.41 -84.96 -9.17
N GLN A 658 43.63 -86.00 -8.82
CA GLN A 658 42.22 -85.84 -8.42
C GLN A 658 42.07 -84.95 -7.18
N GLY A 659 42.97 -85.09 -6.19
CA GLY A 659 43.03 -84.20 -5.03
C GLY A 659 43.31 -82.74 -5.41
N LEU A 660 44.28 -82.50 -6.29
CA LEU A 660 44.62 -81.16 -6.80
C LEU A 660 43.51 -80.56 -7.68
N ASP A 661 42.78 -81.38 -8.45
CA ASP A 661 41.65 -80.92 -9.25
C ASP A 661 40.47 -80.48 -8.38
N MET A 662 40.13 -81.26 -7.34
CA MET A 662 39.13 -80.85 -6.35
C MET A 662 39.52 -79.55 -5.62
N GLU A 663 40.80 -79.38 -5.27
CA GLU A 663 41.29 -78.15 -4.64
C GLU A 663 41.28 -76.96 -5.62
N ASN A 664 41.62 -77.16 -6.90
CA ASN A 664 41.45 -76.14 -7.94
C ASN A 664 39.98 -75.73 -8.13
N GLN A 665 39.05 -76.69 -8.21
CA GLN A 665 37.62 -76.40 -8.30
C GLN A 665 37.11 -75.63 -7.08
N ARG A 666 37.66 -75.90 -5.89
CA ARG A 666 37.36 -75.17 -4.65
C ARG A 666 37.93 -73.74 -4.68
N LEU A 667 39.19 -73.58 -5.06
CA LEU A 667 39.85 -72.28 -5.20
C LEU A 667 39.17 -71.41 -6.26
N GLN A 668 38.75 -71.99 -7.39
CA GLN A 668 38.05 -71.25 -8.44
C GLN A 668 36.66 -70.79 -7.99
N LYS A 669 35.89 -71.62 -7.26
CA LYS A 669 34.62 -71.18 -6.63
C LYS A 669 34.86 -70.10 -5.58
N SER A 670 35.96 -70.16 -4.82
CA SER A 670 36.35 -69.11 -3.88
C SER A 670 36.73 -67.81 -4.59
N LEU A 671 37.44 -67.90 -5.72
CA LEU A 671 37.83 -66.76 -6.56
C LEU A 671 36.60 -66.10 -7.18
N GLU A 672 35.68 -66.88 -7.77
CA GLU A 672 34.39 -66.38 -8.26
C GLU A 672 33.59 -65.66 -7.18
N ASN A 673 33.51 -66.21 -5.97
CA ASN A 673 32.82 -65.57 -4.85
C ASN A 673 33.51 -64.27 -4.41
N SER A 674 34.85 -64.22 -4.40
CA SER A 674 35.58 -62.97 -4.14
C SER A 674 35.38 -61.94 -5.25
N SER A 675 35.31 -62.36 -6.51
CA SER A 675 35.04 -61.49 -7.67
C SER A 675 33.64 -60.89 -7.61
N ARG A 676 32.61 -61.70 -7.33
CA ARG A 676 31.25 -61.22 -7.06
C ARG A 676 31.22 -60.24 -5.89
N LYS A 677 32.01 -60.48 -4.83
CA LYS A 677 32.07 -59.58 -3.67
C LYS A 677 32.80 -58.27 -3.97
N ILE A 678 33.82 -58.29 -4.82
CA ILE A 678 34.49 -57.09 -5.35
C ILE A 678 33.50 -56.27 -6.19
N GLN A 679 32.79 -56.89 -7.14
CA GLN A 679 31.78 -56.21 -7.96
C GLN A 679 30.63 -55.59 -7.15
N GLN A 680 30.25 -56.21 -6.03
CA GLN A 680 29.29 -55.61 -5.09
C GLN A 680 29.88 -54.36 -4.41
N LEU A 681 31.12 -54.43 -3.92
CA LEU A 681 31.80 -53.29 -3.28
C LEU A 681 32.12 -52.17 -4.27
N GLU A 682 32.38 -52.47 -5.54
CA GLU A 682 32.54 -51.50 -6.63
C GLU A 682 31.22 -50.77 -6.93
N GLY A 683 30.08 -51.48 -6.92
CA GLY A 683 28.76 -50.87 -7.02
C GLY A 683 28.40 -50.01 -5.80
N GLU A 684 28.58 -50.55 -4.58
CA GLU A 684 28.38 -49.82 -3.32
C GLU A 684 29.24 -48.53 -3.28
N LEU A 685 30.48 -48.56 -3.79
CA LEU A 685 31.34 -47.39 -3.92
C LEU A 685 30.80 -46.40 -4.97
N GLN A 686 30.36 -46.87 -6.13
CA GLN A 686 29.83 -46.02 -7.21
C GLN A 686 28.52 -45.33 -6.82
N ASP A 687 27.68 -45.96 -6.02
CA ASP A 687 26.46 -45.36 -5.46
C ASP A 687 26.80 -44.27 -4.42
N VAL A 688 27.76 -44.53 -3.52
CA VAL A 688 28.27 -43.54 -2.56
C VAL A 688 28.97 -42.36 -3.25
N GLU A 689 29.69 -42.59 -4.36
CA GLU A 689 30.26 -41.49 -5.17
C GLU A 689 29.17 -40.63 -5.82
N GLN A 690 28.08 -41.21 -6.30
CA GLN A 690 26.93 -40.47 -6.84
C GLN A 690 26.19 -39.67 -5.76
N GLU A 691 26.02 -40.24 -4.57
CA GLU A 691 25.42 -39.55 -3.41
C GLU A 691 26.32 -38.41 -2.91
N ASN A 692 27.64 -38.60 -2.85
CA ASN A 692 28.58 -37.53 -2.50
C ASN A 692 28.54 -36.39 -3.55
N GLN A 693 28.42 -36.72 -4.84
CA GLN A 693 28.23 -35.74 -5.90
C GLN A 693 26.88 -35.02 -5.87
N SER A 694 25.80 -35.65 -5.36
CA SER A 694 24.50 -34.98 -5.20
C SER A 694 24.52 -34.05 -3.98
N LEU A 695 25.08 -34.51 -2.85
CA LEU A 695 25.31 -33.72 -1.66
C LEU A 695 26.20 -32.50 -1.92
N GLN A 696 27.25 -32.62 -2.74
CA GLN A 696 28.06 -31.48 -3.18
C GLN A 696 27.24 -30.44 -3.95
N ARG A 697 26.39 -30.87 -4.89
CA ARG A 697 25.50 -29.96 -5.64
C ARG A 697 24.49 -29.27 -4.72
N SER A 698 23.83 -30.00 -3.82
CA SER A 698 22.93 -29.41 -2.82
C SER A 698 23.64 -28.44 -1.88
N LEU A 699 24.91 -28.69 -1.54
CA LEU A 699 25.73 -27.81 -0.70
C LEU A 699 26.18 -26.55 -1.45
N GLU A 700 26.37 -26.61 -2.77
CA GLU A 700 26.58 -25.44 -3.64
C GLU A 700 25.29 -24.63 -3.83
N GLU A 701 24.15 -25.29 -4.03
CA GLU A 701 22.82 -24.64 -4.06
C GLU A 701 22.50 -23.93 -2.73
N LEU A 702 22.81 -24.56 -1.59
CA LEU A 702 22.68 -23.95 -0.25
C LEU A 702 23.64 -22.78 -0.03
N LYS A 703 24.85 -22.80 -0.61
CA LYS A 703 25.75 -21.62 -0.62
C LYS A 703 25.21 -20.49 -1.48
N ILE A 704 24.50 -20.79 -2.56
CA ILE A 704 23.86 -19.78 -3.42
C ILE A 704 22.62 -19.20 -2.75
N SER A 705 21.80 -20.01 -2.08
CA SER A 705 20.64 -19.50 -1.32
C SER A 705 21.06 -18.71 -0.09
N SER A 706 22.10 -19.15 0.64
CA SER A 706 22.72 -18.39 1.74
C SER A 706 23.20 -17.01 1.28
N LYS A 707 23.93 -16.90 0.17
CA LYS A 707 24.36 -15.60 -0.38
C LYS A 707 23.20 -14.71 -0.84
N ARG A 708 22.12 -15.29 -1.37
CA ARG A 708 20.89 -14.54 -1.68
C ARG A 708 20.18 -14.06 -0.42
N LEU A 709 20.20 -14.84 0.66
CA LEU A 709 19.67 -14.43 1.96
C LEU A 709 20.48 -13.27 2.54
N GLU A 710 21.82 -13.35 2.52
CA GLU A 710 22.71 -12.25 2.93
C GLU A 710 22.45 -10.97 2.14
N GLN A 711 22.23 -11.06 0.83
CA GLN A 711 21.86 -9.92 -0.02
C GLN A 711 20.48 -9.35 0.34
N LEU A 712 19.45 -10.20 0.49
CA LEU A 712 18.10 -9.77 0.88
C LEU A 712 18.06 -9.16 2.29
N GLU A 713 18.88 -9.65 3.23
CA GLU A 713 19.05 -9.02 4.54
C GLU A 713 19.69 -7.64 4.46
N GLN A 714 20.65 -7.44 3.55
CA GLN A 714 21.32 -6.15 3.34
C GLN A 714 20.37 -5.16 2.65
N GLU A 715 19.62 -5.61 1.64
CA GLU A 715 18.55 -4.83 1.00
C GLU A 715 17.45 -4.47 2.01
N ASN A 716 16.99 -5.41 2.85
CA ASN A 716 16.01 -5.13 3.89
C ASN A 716 16.54 -4.13 4.94
N LYS A 717 17.81 -4.23 5.37
CA LYS A 717 18.44 -3.22 6.25
C LYS A 717 18.50 -1.84 5.60
N THR A 718 18.71 -1.73 4.28
CA THR A 718 18.61 -0.43 3.58
C THR A 718 17.17 0.08 3.49
N LEU A 719 16.19 -0.79 3.23
CA LEU A 719 14.77 -0.43 3.19
C LEU A 719 14.22 -0.03 4.57
N GLU A 720 14.69 -0.64 5.66
CA GLU A 720 14.40 -0.21 7.04
C GLU A 720 14.97 1.17 7.33
N GLN A 721 16.20 1.47 6.89
CA GLN A 721 16.80 2.79 7.02
C GLN A 721 16.04 3.86 6.22
N GLU A 722 15.72 3.58 4.94
CA GLU A 722 14.92 4.46 4.09
C GLU A 722 13.51 4.68 4.65
N SER A 723 12.85 3.62 5.13
CA SER A 723 11.55 3.70 5.81
C SER A 723 11.63 4.59 7.06
N SER A 724 12.66 4.42 7.90
CA SER A 724 12.89 5.29 9.07
C SER A 724 13.11 6.75 8.70
N GLN A 725 13.70 7.02 7.53
CA GLN A 725 13.95 8.37 7.04
C GLN A 725 12.68 9.00 6.46
N LEU A 726 11.96 8.26 5.61
CA LEU A 726 10.64 8.66 5.09
C LEU A 726 9.64 8.92 6.22
N GLU A 727 9.71 8.19 7.33
CA GLU A 727 8.85 8.44 8.49
C GLU A 727 9.24 9.72 9.25
N LYS A 728 10.54 10.07 9.35
CA LYS A 728 10.99 11.38 9.87
C LYS A 728 10.53 12.53 8.97
N ASP A 729 10.69 12.38 7.66
CA ASP A 729 10.32 13.40 6.68
C ASP A 729 8.80 13.59 6.61
N LYS A 730 8.01 12.50 6.68
CA LYS A 730 6.56 12.55 6.91
C LYS A 730 6.22 13.30 8.19
N LYS A 731 6.86 12.99 9.32
CA LYS A 731 6.67 13.68 10.61
C LYS A 731 7.10 15.15 10.57
N GLN A 732 7.95 15.56 9.62
CA GLN A 732 8.29 16.97 9.36
C GLN A 732 7.24 17.66 8.49
N LEU A 733 6.88 17.05 7.36
CA LEU A 733 5.84 17.54 6.44
C LEU A 733 4.47 17.66 7.13
N GLU A 734 4.11 16.75 8.04
CA GLU A 734 2.89 16.86 8.85
C GLU A 734 2.90 18.09 9.77
N LYS A 735 4.05 18.45 10.36
CA LYS A 735 4.19 19.66 11.20
C LYS A 735 4.09 20.92 10.35
N GLU A 736 4.64 20.90 9.14
CA GLU A 736 4.52 22.00 8.19
C GLU A 736 3.08 22.14 7.65
N ASN A 737 2.43 21.04 7.28
CA ASN A 737 1.03 21.05 6.83
C ASN A 737 0.09 21.56 7.93
N LYS A 738 0.31 21.20 9.20
CA LYS A 738 -0.41 21.74 10.36
C LYS A 738 -0.19 23.26 10.52
N ARG A 739 1.03 23.78 10.33
CA ARG A 739 1.33 25.22 10.33
C ARG A 739 0.65 25.96 9.16
N LEU A 740 0.66 25.37 7.96
CA LEU A 740 0.05 25.95 6.77
C LEU A 740 -1.49 26.00 6.88
N ARG A 741 -2.12 24.97 7.46
CA ARG A 741 -3.57 24.99 7.77
C ARG A 741 -3.92 26.10 8.76
N GLN A 742 -3.19 26.21 9.87
CA GLN A 742 -3.36 27.32 10.82
C GLN A 742 -3.15 28.69 10.15
N GLN A 743 -2.21 28.80 9.21
CA GLN A 743 -2.00 30.03 8.44
C GLN A 743 -3.13 30.32 7.44
N ALA A 744 -3.78 29.29 6.89
CA ALA A 744 -4.99 29.43 6.06
C ALA A 744 -6.19 29.86 6.91
N GLU A 745 -6.48 29.17 8.03
CA GLU A 745 -7.53 29.53 8.99
C GLU A 745 -7.40 30.99 9.48
N ILE A 746 -6.17 31.47 9.72
CA ILE A 746 -5.84 32.86 10.10
C ILE A 746 -5.94 33.86 8.93
N ARG A 747 -5.97 33.40 7.67
CA ARG A 747 -6.24 34.24 6.49
C ARG A 747 -7.73 34.27 6.17
N ASP A 748 -8.42 33.14 6.23
CA ASP A 748 -9.84 33.02 5.92
C ASP A 748 -10.67 33.83 6.93
N SER A 749 -10.37 33.71 8.23
CA SER A 749 -10.98 34.57 9.27
C SER A 749 -10.74 36.07 9.05
N LYS A 750 -9.60 36.49 8.49
CA LYS A 750 -9.34 37.89 8.13
C LYS A 750 -10.08 38.32 6.87
N LEU A 751 -10.21 37.43 5.88
CA LEU A 751 -11.04 37.67 4.72
C LEU A 751 -12.50 37.83 5.12
N ASP A 752 -12.99 37.07 6.10
CA ASP A 752 -14.33 37.26 6.68
C ASP A 752 -14.47 38.58 7.45
N GLU A 753 -13.48 38.98 8.26
CA GLU A 753 -13.44 40.30 8.90
C GLU A 753 -13.48 41.44 7.87
N ASP A 754 -12.67 41.37 6.81
CA ASP A 754 -12.64 42.36 5.74
C ASP A 754 -13.92 42.31 4.86
N ASN A 755 -14.50 41.14 4.60
CA ASN A 755 -15.79 40.99 3.90
C ASN A 755 -16.94 41.61 4.69
N LEU A 756 -16.99 41.39 6.01
CA LEU A 756 -17.96 42.04 6.90
C LEU A 756 -17.78 43.57 6.89
N ARG A 757 -16.53 44.04 6.89
CA ARG A 757 -16.18 45.46 6.81
C ARG A 757 -16.56 46.09 5.46
N ILE A 758 -16.34 45.40 4.35
CA ILE A 758 -16.80 45.81 3.01
C ILE A 758 -18.33 45.86 2.98
N SER A 759 -19.02 44.85 3.53
CA SER A 759 -20.48 44.84 3.64
C SER A 759 -21.02 46.00 4.48
N HIS A 760 -20.28 46.45 5.50
CA HIS A 760 -20.62 47.64 6.29
C HIS A 760 -20.46 48.93 5.46
N LEU A 761 -19.28 49.11 4.85
CA LEU A 761 -18.97 50.27 4.01
C LEU A 761 -19.91 50.38 2.80
N GLU A 762 -20.33 49.26 2.21
CA GLU A 762 -21.37 49.24 1.18
C GLU A 762 -22.74 49.69 1.70
N LYS A 763 -23.15 49.27 2.90
CA LYS A 763 -24.42 49.72 3.49
C LYS A 763 -24.38 51.23 3.76
N GLU A 764 -23.27 51.73 4.31
CA GLU A 764 -23.04 53.16 4.53
C GLU A 764 -23.04 53.96 3.22
N ASN A 765 -22.35 53.48 2.18
CA ASN A 765 -22.34 54.11 0.86
C ASN A 765 -23.73 54.08 0.19
N ARG A 766 -24.51 53.01 0.37
CA ARG A 766 -25.91 52.93 -0.08
C ARG A 766 -26.82 53.89 0.69
N SER A 767 -26.58 54.19 1.97
CA SER A 767 -27.31 55.24 2.70
C SER A 767 -26.89 56.65 2.27
N LEU A 768 -25.59 56.92 2.15
CA LEU A 768 -25.06 58.20 1.67
C LEU A 768 -25.53 58.49 0.23
N GLY A 769 -25.65 57.47 -0.62
CA GLY A 769 -26.25 57.59 -1.95
C GLY A 769 -27.74 57.99 -1.90
N LYS A 770 -28.52 57.45 -0.96
CA LYS A 770 -29.93 57.84 -0.75
C LYS A 770 -30.04 59.28 -0.24
N GLU A 771 -29.18 59.69 0.68
CA GLU A 771 -29.10 61.08 1.15
C GLU A 771 -28.68 62.02 0.02
N MET A 772 -27.71 61.64 -0.81
CA MET A 772 -27.32 62.41 -1.99
C MET A 772 -28.49 62.58 -2.98
N THR A 773 -29.32 61.55 -3.18
CA THR A 773 -30.56 61.68 -3.98
C THR A 773 -31.60 62.60 -3.34
N SER A 774 -31.86 62.49 -2.04
CA SER A 774 -32.85 63.37 -1.38
C SER A 774 -32.39 64.84 -1.30
N PHE A 775 -31.08 65.10 -1.15
CA PHE A 775 -30.50 66.43 -1.31
C PHE A 775 -30.62 66.95 -2.75
N LYS A 776 -30.39 66.10 -3.76
CA LYS A 776 -30.54 66.45 -5.19
C LYS A 776 -32.00 66.82 -5.51
N ASP A 777 -32.96 66.05 -5.02
CA ASP A 777 -34.39 66.31 -5.24
C ASP A 777 -34.87 67.55 -4.48
N SER A 778 -34.36 67.77 -3.27
CA SER A 778 -34.59 69.02 -2.52
C SER A 778 -34.01 70.24 -3.24
N CYS A 779 -32.83 70.11 -3.85
CA CYS A 779 -32.21 71.15 -4.68
C CYS A 779 -32.98 71.41 -5.98
N ASN A 780 -33.56 70.38 -6.61
CA ASN A 780 -34.45 70.54 -7.76
C ASN A 780 -35.73 71.28 -7.36
N ARG A 781 -36.39 70.85 -6.27
CA ARG A 781 -37.58 71.52 -5.73
C ARG A 781 -37.34 72.99 -5.37
N LEU A 782 -36.15 73.33 -4.83
CA LEU A 782 -35.75 74.72 -4.61
C LEU A 782 -35.62 75.52 -5.92
N LYS A 783 -35.04 74.93 -6.98
CA LYS A 783 -34.95 75.58 -8.30
C LYS A 783 -36.32 75.81 -8.93
N ASP A 784 -37.28 74.92 -8.70
CA ASP A 784 -38.63 75.06 -9.20
C ASP A 784 -39.42 76.14 -8.44
N LEU A 785 -39.34 76.14 -7.09
CA LEU A 785 -39.84 77.25 -6.26
C LEU A 785 -39.20 78.60 -6.63
N GLU A 786 -37.92 78.61 -7.03
CA GLU A 786 -37.25 79.80 -7.56
C GLU A 786 -37.83 80.26 -8.90
N LYS A 787 -38.26 79.36 -9.79
CA LYS A 787 -38.94 79.72 -11.05
C LYS A 787 -40.31 80.31 -10.75
N GLU A 788 -41.11 79.63 -9.93
CA GLU A 788 -42.43 80.07 -9.49
C GLU A 788 -42.36 81.47 -8.86
N ASN A 789 -41.40 81.70 -7.95
CA ASN A 789 -41.20 83.03 -7.35
C ASN A 789 -40.79 84.09 -8.40
N LYS A 790 -39.89 83.76 -9.34
CA LYS A 790 -39.54 84.66 -10.46
C LYS A 790 -40.74 84.94 -11.39
N GLU A 791 -41.71 84.04 -11.48
CA GLU A 791 -42.94 84.22 -12.26
C GLU A 791 -44.00 85.03 -11.50
N LEU A 792 -44.18 84.78 -10.21
CA LEU A 792 -45.00 85.62 -9.32
C LEU A 792 -44.47 87.07 -9.26
N VAL A 793 -43.15 87.27 -9.23
CA VAL A 793 -42.54 88.61 -9.30
C VAL A 793 -42.77 89.28 -10.67
N LYS A 794 -42.73 88.53 -11.78
CA LYS A 794 -43.14 89.06 -13.10
C LYS A 794 -44.61 89.45 -13.10
N GLN A 795 -45.50 88.59 -12.58
CA GLN A 795 -46.94 88.85 -12.51
C GLN A 795 -47.24 90.09 -11.67
N ALA A 796 -46.71 90.17 -10.44
CA ALA A 796 -46.85 91.36 -9.60
C ALA A 796 -46.25 92.64 -10.24
N THR A 797 -45.24 92.51 -11.11
CA THR A 797 -44.70 93.63 -11.89
C THR A 797 -45.64 94.03 -13.04
N ILE A 798 -46.33 93.09 -13.67
CA ILE A 798 -47.39 93.35 -14.66
C ILE A 798 -48.57 94.01 -13.96
N ASP A 799 -49.09 93.43 -12.87
CA ASP A 799 -50.21 93.95 -12.09
C ASP A 799 -49.93 95.38 -11.58
N LYS A 800 -48.69 95.65 -11.15
CA LYS A 800 -48.25 96.99 -10.76
C LYS A 800 -48.22 97.97 -11.95
N LYS A 801 -47.86 97.53 -13.15
CA LYS A 801 -47.95 98.37 -14.37
C LYS A 801 -49.41 98.63 -14.73
N THR A 802 -50.27 97.62 -14.72
CA THR A 802 -51.71 97.75 -14.95
C THR A 802 -52.37 98.68 -13.91
N LEU A 803 -51.95 98.63 -12.65
CA LEU A 803 -52.38 99.58 -11.62
C LEU A 803 -51.86 101.01 -11.86
N VAL A 804 -50.73 101.19 -12.54
CA VAL A 804 -50.24 102.52 -12.95
C VAL A 804 -51.04 103.03 -14.15
N THR A 805 -51.25 102.22 -15.20
CA THR A 805 -52.05 102.65 -16.36
C THR A 805 -53.50 102.93 -15.96
N LEU A 806 -54.13 102.10 -15.12
CA LEU A 806 -55.47 102.38 -14.57
C LEU A 806 -55.52 103.65 -13.70
N ARG A 807 -54.41 104.04 -13.05
CA ARG A 807 -54.31 105.31 -12.32
C ARG A 807 -54.13 106.49 -13.27
N GLU A 808 -53.34 106.33 -14.32
CA GLU A 808 -53.15 107.35 -15.38
C GLU A 808 -54.46 107.58 -16.15
N GLU A 809 -55.17 106.50 -16.50
CA GLU A 809 -56.51 106.52 -17.08
C GLU A 809 -57.50 107.23 -16.13
N LEU A 810 -57.57 106.82 -14.86
CA LEU A 810 -58.44 107.48 -13.86
C LEU A 810 -58.11 108.96 -13.64
N VAL A 811 -56.83 109.35 -13.71
CA VAL A 811 -56.41 110.76 -13.66
C VAL A 811 -56.78 111.49 -14.94
N SER A 812 -56.63 110.87 -16.12
CA SER A 812 -57.04 111.44 -17.40
C SER A 812 -58.57 111.63 -17.48
N GLU A 813 -59.34 110.70 -16.91
CA GLU A 813 -60.80 110.78 -16.88
C GLU A 813 -61.27 111.78 -15.82
N LYS A 814 -60.58 111.91 -14.68
CA LYS A 814 -60.79 113.02 -13.75
C LYS A 814 -60.48 114.38 -14.37
N LEU A 815 -59.39 114.48 -15.16
CA LEU A 815 -59.07 115.69 -15.92
C LEU A 815 -60.12 115.99 -16.99
N ARG A 816 -60.61 114.97 -17.71
CA ARG A 816 -61.72 115.09 -18.68
C ARG A 816 -63.03 115.52 -18.00
N THR A 817 -63.33 114.97 -16.82
CA THR A 817 -64.49 115.36 -16.00
C THR A 817 -64.34 116.79 -15.48
N GLN A 818 -63.14 117.18 -15.01
CA GLN A 818 -62.87 118.54 -14.57
C GLN A 818 -62.91 119.54 -15.74
N GLN A 819 -62.44 119.15 -16.92
CA GLN A 819 -62.57 119.93 -18.15
C GLN A 819 -64.05 120.13 -18.50
N MET A 820 -64.85 119.06 -18.46
CA MET A 820 -66.30 119.15 -18.66
C MET A 820 -67.00 120.02 -17.61
N ASN A 821 -66.54 119.98 -16.34
CA ASN A 821 -67.04 120.88 -15.29
C ASN A 821 -66.63 122.34 -15.56
N ASN A 822 -65.39 122.60 -15.97
CA ASN A 822 -64.94 123.96 -16.35
C ASN A 822 -65.74 124.49 -17.56
N ASP A 823 -66.10 123.61 -18.51
CA ASP A 823 -66.90 123.97 -19.68
C ASP A 823 -68.40 124.11 -19.32
N LEU A 824 -68.91 123.37 -18.33
CA LEU A 824 -70.22 123.59 -17.70
C LEU A 824 -70.25 124.90 -16.88
N GLU A 825 -69.16 125.29 -16.22
CA GLU A 825 -69.03 126.57 -15.53
C GLU A 825 -69.03 127.73 -16.54
N LYS A 826 -68.32 127.61 -17.67
CA LYS A 826 -68.43 128.57 -18.79
C LYS A 826 -69.85 128.66 -19.33
N LEU A 827 -70.50 127.53 -19.61
CA LEU A 827 -71.91 127.49 -20.05
C LEU A 827 -72.84 128.11 -19.01
N THR A 828 -72.59 127.90 -17.71
CA THR A 828 -73.34 128.55 -16.62
C THR A 828 -73.14 130.06 -16.65
N HIS A 829 -71.90 130.52 -16.84
CA HIS A 829 -71.57 131.95 -16.91
C HIS A 829 -72.06 132.62 -18.21
N GLU A 830 -72.21 131.86 -19.29
CA GLU A 830 -72.88 132.28 -20.53
C GLU A 830 -74.41 132.33 -20.37
N LEU A 831 -75.01 131.39 -19.65
CA LEU A 831 -76.43 131.43 -19.26
C LEU A 831 -76.75 132.59 -18.30
N GLU A 832 -75.84 132.91 -17.38
CA GLU A 832 -75.88 134.12 -16.54
C GLU A 832 -75.79 135.39 -17.39
N LYS A 833 -74.86 135.47 -18.36
CA LYS A 833 -74.78 136.56 -19.34
C LYS A 833 -76.04 136.71 -20.21
N ILE A 834 -76.76 135.61 -20.46
CA ILE A 834 -78.01 135.57 -21.22
C ILE A 834 -79.24 135.85 -20.31
N GLY A 835 -79.04 135.98 -18.99
CA GLY A 835 -80.06 136.43 -18.04
C GLY A 835 -81.00 135.33 -17.52
N LEU A 836 -80.66 134.05 -17.72
CA LEU A 836 -81.48 132.91 -17.29
C LEU A 836 -81.13 132.45 -15.87
N ASN A 837 -81.38 133.32 -14.89
CA ASN A 837 -81.06 133.04 -13.49
C ASN A 837 -82.02 132.03 -12.83
N LYS A 838 -81.49 131.23 -11.91
CA LYS A 838 -81.98 129.94 -11.40
C LYS A 838 -83.25 130.01 -10.54
N GLU A 839 -83.65 131.19 -10.09
CA GLU A 839 -84.70 131.41 -9.08
C GLU A 839 -86.14 131.25 -9.59
N ARG A 840 -86.36 130.99 -10.89
CA ARG A 840 -87.70 130.81 -11.49
C ARG A 840 -88.06 129.37 -11.88
N LEU A 841 -87.26 128.38 -11.47
CA LEU A 841 -87.48 126.96 -11.72
C LEU A 841 -87.63 126.13 -10.42
N LEU A 842 -88.32 126.71 -9.43
CA LEU A 842 -88.55 126.13 -8.09
C LEU A 842 -90.04 125.95 -7.74
N GLN A 843 -90.80 125.35 -8.66
CA GLN A 843 -92.15 124.80 -8.41
C GLN A 843 -92.31 123.50 -9.19
N ALA A 844 -92.91 122.47 -8.56
CA ALA A 844 -92.81 121.03 -8.90
C ALA A 844 -91.36 120.47 -8.72
N GLU A 845 -91.12 119.34 -8.05
CA GLU A 845 -91.98 118.35 -7.38
C GLU A 845 -91.34 117.82 -6.08
N GLN A 846 -92.13 117.23 -5.17
CA GLN A 846 -91.68 116.64 -3.89
C GLN A 846 -92.42 115.32 -3.61
N SER A 847 -91.93 114.56 -2.61
CA SER A 847 -92.42 113.27 -2.06
C SER A 847 -91.92 112.00 -2.79
N SER A 848 -91.64 110.88 -2.11
CA SER A 848 -91.61 110.55 -0.67
C SER A 848 -90.50 109.51 -0.34
N ASP A 849 -90.05 109.42 0.92
CA ASP A 849 -88.94 108.52 1.34
C ASP A 849 -89.10 108.04 2.81
N ASP A 850 -90.08 107.18 3.11
CA ASP A 850 -90.38 106.67 4.48
C ASP A 850 -90.27 105.12 4.65
N ASP A 851 -90.26 104.36 3.55
CA ASP A 851 -90.19 102.88 3.61
C ASP A 851 -88.76 102.34 3.83
N ARG A 852 -87.74 103.18 3.60
CA ARG A 852 -86.33 102.77 3.59
C ARG A 852 -85.81 102.32 4.97
N TYR A 853 -86.31 102.88 6.06
CA TYR A 853 -85.78 102.62 7.40
C TYR A 853 -86.32 101.32 8.02
N LYS A 854 -87.61 101.01 7.82
CA LYS A 854 -88.28 99.85 8.45
C LYS A 854 -87.70 98.50 8.00
N LEU A 855 -87.13 98.44 6.79
CA LEU A 855 -86.51 97.21 6.23
C LEU A 855 -85.12 96.90 6.83
N LEU A 856 -84.49 97.86 7.54
CA LEU A 856 -83.14 97.69 8.08
C LEU A 856 -83.12 96.98 9.45
N GLU A 857 -84.07 97.30 10.34
CA GLU A 857 -84.13 96.75 11.70
C GLU A 857 -84.44 95.24 11.70
N PHE A 858 -85.44 94.81 10.91
CA PHE A 858 -85.88 93.41 10.81
C PHE A 858 -84.74 92.43 10.42
N LYS A 859 -83.73 92.91 9.68
CA LYS A 859 -82.57 92.09 9.28
C LYS A 859 -81.50 91.95 10.36
N LEU A 860 -81.47 92.85 11.34
CA LEU A 860 -80.54 92.77 12.47
C LEU A 860 -81.02 91.80 13.55
N GLU A 861 -82.31 91.82 13.92
CA GLU A 861 -82.87 90.89 14.91
C GLU A 861 -82.80 89.43 14.47
N SER A 862 -83.20 89.14 13.22
CA SER A 862 -83.23 87.77 12.67
C SER A 862 -81.84 87.12 12.63
N THR A 863 -80.78 87.90 12.38
CA THR A 863 -79.39 87.41 12.33
C THR A 863 -78.85 87.04 13.72
N LEU A 864 -79.26 87.77 14.78
CA LEU A 864 -78.76 87.53 16.14
C LEU A 864 -79.30 86.24 16.76
N LYS A 865 -80.56 85.88 16.46
CA LYS A 865 -81.24 84.73 17.09
C LYS A 865 -80.62 83.38 16.68
N SER A 866 -80.36 83.19 15.39
CA SER A 866 -79.74 81.96 14.85
C SER A 866 -78.32 81.69 15.41
N SER A 867 -77.59 82.73 15.83
CA SER A 867 -76.25 82.56 16.41
C SER A 867 -76.22 81.99 17.83
N LEU A 868 -77.36 81.90 18.52
CA LEU A 868 -77.46 81.33 19.87
C LEU A 868 -77.78 79.83 19.84
N GLU A 869 -78.80 79.44 19.08
CA GLU A 869 -79.27 78.05 18.94
C GLU A 869 -78.11 77.10 18.54
N ILE A 870 -77.29 77.51 17.57
CA ILE A 870 -76.11 76.77 17.07
C ILE A 870 -75.03 76.53 18.16
N LYS A 871 -75.02 77.30 19.26
CA LYS A 871 -74.08 77.10 20.37
C LYS A 871 -74.60 76.12 21.42
N GLU A 872 -75.91 76.01 21.60
CA GLU A 872 -76.53 75.13 22.60
C GLU A 872 -76.45 73.66 22.14
N GLU A 873 -76.77 73.38 20.87
CA GLU A 873 -76.62 72.04 20.26
C GLU A 873 -75.19 71.49 20.39
N LYS A 874 -74.19 72.37 20.30
CA LYS A 874 -72.77 72.02 20.33
C LYS A 874 -72.25 71.68 21.72
N ILE A 875 -72.96 72.06 22.79
CA ILE A 875 -72.65 71.67 24.17
C ILE A 875 -73.22 70.28 24.45
N ALA A 876 -74.50 70.04 24.12
CA ALA A 876 -75.15 68.74 24.30
C ALA A 876 -74.41 67.59 23.60
N ALA A 877 -73.87 67.85 22.40
CA ALA A 877 -73.08 66.87 21.63
C ALA A 877 -71.73 66.47 22.28
N LEU A 878 -71.20 67.26 23.22
CA LEU A 878 -69.97 66.96 23.96
C LEU A 878 -70.26 66.20 25.27
N GLU A 879 -71.36 66.52 25.95
CA GLU A 879 -71.77 65.85 27.20
C GLU A 879 -72.12 64.38 26.95
N ALA A 880 -72.85 64.08 25.88
CA ALA A 880 -73.18 62.69 25.50
C ALA A 880 -71.92 61.81 25.32
N ARG A 881 -70.87 62.37 24.71
CA ARG A 881 -69.63 61.65 24.39
C ARG A 881 -68.75 61.39 25.62
N LEU A 882 -68.89 62.18 26.69
CA LEU A 882 -68.23 61.93 27.97
C LEU A 882 -68.91 60.77 28.73
N GLN A 883 -70.24 60.68 28.64
CA GLN A 883 -71.03 59.65 29.31
C GLN A 883 -70.76 58.23 28.76
N GLU A 884 -70.58 58.10 27.44
CA GLU A 884 -70.18 56.81 26.81
C GLU A 884 -68.82 56.32 27.33
N SER A 885 -67.84 57.22 27.46
CA SER A 885 -66.51 56.89 27.98
C SER A 885 -66.52 56.48 29.46
N SER A 886 -67.47 56.97 30.25
CA SER A 886 -67.65 56.61 31.66
C SER A 886 -68.11 55.15 31.81
N ASN A 887 -69.14 54.77 31.05
CA ASN A 887 -69.78 53.45 31.16
C ASN A 887 -68.84 52.30 30.80
N LEU A 888 -68.03 52.45 29.74
CA LEU A 888 -67.06 51.42 29.31
C LEU A 888 -65.99 51.15 30.39
N ASN A 889 -65.57 52.19 31.12
CA ASN A 889 -64.61 52.08 32.22
C ASN A 889 -65.22 51.39 33.47
N GLN A 890 -66.55 51.32 33.55
CA GLN A 890 -67.26 50.68 34.66
C GLN A 890 -67.42 49.16 34.46
N GLN A 891 -67.54 48.68 33.22
CA GLN A 891 -67.64 47.24 32.90
C GLN A 891 -66.32 46.50 33.20
N LEU A 892 -65.17 47.03 32.76
CA LEU A 892 -63.84 46.44 33.02
C LEU A 892 -63.50 46.30 34.52
N ARG A 893 -64.16 47.08 35.39
CA ARG A 893 -64.01 47.00 36.85
C ARG A 893 -64.90 45.94 37.51
N GLN A 894 -65.86 45.37 36.78
CA GLN A 894 -66.73 44.29 37.26
C GLN A 894 -66.14 42.91 36.97
N GLU A 895 -65.53 42.72 35.80
CA GLU A 895 -64.86 41.47 35.40
C GLU A 895 -63.65 41.14 36.29
N LEU A 896 -62.88 42.16 36.69
CA LEU A 896 -61.77 42.02 37.64
C LEU A 896 -62.24 41.64 39.07
N LYS A 897 -63.55 41.69 39.34
CA LYS A 897 -64.17 41.36 40.63
C LYS A 897 -64.73 39.93 40.68
N THR A 898 -64.98 39.28 39.53
CA THR A 898 -65.43 37.87 39.48
C THR A 898 -64.25 36.90 39.55
N VAL A 899 -63.11 37.21 38.91
CA VAL A 899 -61.92 36.33 38.92
C VAL A 899 -61.37 36.09 40.34
N LYS A 900 -61.37 37.11 41.21
CA LYS A 900 -60.92 36.94 42.62
C LYS A 900 -61.73 35.89 43.39
N LYS A 901 -63.04 35.80 43.15
CA LYS A 901 -63.93 34.89 43.90
C LYS A 901 -63.69 33.40 43.63
N ASN A 902 -62.98 33.05 42.56
CA ASN A 902 -62.74 31.66 42.17
C ASN A 902 -61.38 31.11 42.67
N TYR A 903 -60.52 31.94 43.25
CA TYR A 903 -59.23 31.50 43.82
C TYR A 903 -59.29 31.24 45.34
N GLU A 904 -60.21 31.91 46.03
CA GLU A 904 -60.39 31.82 47.50
C GLU A 904 -61.13 30.53 47.91
N ALA A 905 -61.81 29.84 46.98
CA ALA A 905 -62.61 28.65 47.24
C ALA A 905 -61.83 27.31 47.34
N LEU A 906 -60.51 27.32 47.09
CA LEU A 906 -59.66 26.11 47.02
C LEU A 906 -58.48 26.13 48.01
N ARG A 907 -58.50 27.03 49.01
CA ARG A 907 -57.38 27.21 49.97
C ARG A 907 -57.79 27.22 51.45
N GLN A 908 -58.99 26.74 51.78
CA GLN A 908 -59.51 26.67 53.15
C GLN A 908 -60.39 25.43 53.37
N ARG A 909 -59.85 24.21 53.15
CA ARG A 909 -60.61 22.97 53.42
C ARG A 909 -59.85 21.67 53.73
N GLU A 910 -58.52 21.68 53.83
CA GLU A 910 -57.74 20.43 54.06
C GLU A 910 -56.68 20.52 55.19
N GLU A 911 -56.66 21.58 56.00
CA GLU A 911 -55.83 21.67 57.21
C GLU A 911 -56.63 22.27 58.39
N GLU A 912 -57.07 21.41 59.33
CA GLU A 912 -56.96 21.55 60.81
C GLU A 912 -57.77 20.47 61.59
N GLU A 913 -57.08 19.45 62.14
CA GLU A 913 -57.46 18.64 63.35
C GLU A 913 -56.26 17.82 63.94
N GLU A 914 -56.45 16.91 64.94
CA GLU A 914 -55.55 16.91 66.13
C GLU A 914 -55.03 15.59 66.81
N ARG A 915 -53.71 15.59 67.18
CA ARG A 915 -52.99 15.12 68.43
C ARG A 915 -53.01 13.60 68.95
N MET A 916 -51.86 12.93 69.38
CA MET A 916 -51.62 11.79 70.43
C MET A 916 -50.26 10.92 70.38
N VAL A 917 -49.80 10.09 71.42
CA VAL A 917 -48.47 9.29 71.50
C VAL A 917 -48.18 8.18 72.67
N GLN A 918 -47.14 7.25 72.56
CA GLN A 918 -46.38 6.29 73.53
C GLN A 918 -46.80 4.76 73.81
N SER A 919 -46.15 3.73 74.48
CA SER A 919 -44.93 3.42 75.38
C SER A 919 -44.36 1.88 75.43
N SER A 920 -43.58 1.35 76.45
CA SER A 920 -42.94 -0.07 76.66
C SER A 920 -42.29 -0.32 78.10
N PRO A 921 -41.46 -1.36 78.61
CA PRO A 921 -40.86 -2.74 78.25
C PRO A 921 -40.71 -3.91 79.39
N PRO A 922 -39.96 -5.10 79.27
CA PRO A 922 -39.95 -6.34 80.21
C PRO A 922 -38.63 -7.18 80.62
N ARG A 923 -38.64 -8.23 81.56
CA ARG A 923 -37.63 -9.36 81.95
C ARG A 923 -38.11 -10.30 83.17
N GLY A 924 -37.59 -11.44 83.78
CA GLY A 924 -36.49 -12.53 83.73
C GLY A 924 -36.41 -13.54 85.01
N GLY A 925 -35.71 -14.74 85.08
CA GLY A 925 -35.55 -15.68 86.31
C GLY A 925 -34.84 -17.13 86.23
N ASP A 926 -34.53 -17.91 87.35
CA ASP A 926 -33.58 -19.13 87.47
C ASP A 926 -33.70 -20.20 88.71
N ARG A 927 -33.21 -21.51 88.63
CA ARG A 927 -32.59 -22.56 89.65
C ARG A 927 -33.38 -23.51 90.67
N GLU A 928 -32.93 -24.63 91.40
CA GLU A 928 -31.96 -25.84 91.38
C GLU A 928 -32.15 -26.90 92.62
N ASP A 929 -31.59 -28.18 92.72
CA ASP A 929 -31.90 -29.29 93.77
C ASP A 929 -30.96 -30.60 94.04
N SER A 930 -31.18 -31.44 95.12
CA SER A 930 -31.09 -32.98 95.35
C SER A 930 -29.96 -33.85 96.12
N GLN A 931 -30.31 -34.98 96.87
CA GLN A 931 -29.45 -36.19 97.38
C GLN A 931 -30.09 -37.28 98.39
N ALA A 932 -29.55 -38.55 98.58
CA ALA A 932 -29.96 -39.64 99.61
C ALA A 932 -29.07 -40.97 99.83
N VAL A 933 -29.29 -41.86 100.89
CA VAL A 933 -28.66 -43.23 101.24
C VAL A 933 -29.45 -44.03 102.41
N ASN A 934 -29.32 -45.26 103.04
CA ASN A 934 -28.48 -46.52 103.30
C ASN A 934 -29.40 -47.73 103.88
N LYS A 935 -29.14 -48.97 104.46
CA LYS A 935 -28.03 -49.94 104.88
C LYS A 935 -28.40 -51.51 104.89
N TRP A 936 -28.33 -52.29 106.01
CA TRP A 936 -28.29 -53.81 106.14
C TRP A 936 -29.00 -54.41 107.43
N GLU A 937 -29.03 -55.71 107.89
CA GLU A 937 -27.94 -56.71 108.26
C GLU A 937 -28.46 -58.11 108.87
N LYS A 938 -27.58 -59.14 109.09
CA LYS A 938 -27.59 -60.29 110.10
C LYS A 938 -27.65 -61.84 109.78
N GLU A 939 -28.46 -62.70 110.47
CA GLU A 939 -28.02 -64.01 111.10
C GLU A 939 -28.59 -65.43 110.64
N SER A 940 -28.60 -66.51 111.49
CA SER A 940 -28.33 -67.93 111.07
C SER A 940 -29.22 -69.19 111.46
N HIS A 941 -29.15 -69.81 112.67
CA HIS A 941 -28.81 -71.27 112.80
C HIS A 941 -29.78 -72.49 112.57
N GLU A 942 -30.88 -72.75 113.32
CA GLU A 942 -31.73 -73.99 113.20
C GLU A 942 -32.38 -74.21 111.81
N THR A 943 -32.23 -73.22 110.94
CA THR A 943 -32.65 -73.14 109.53
C THR A 943 -32.21 -74.32 108.64
N THR A 944 -31.14 -75.03 109.02
CA THR A 944 -30.40 -75.95 108.13
C THR A 944 -31.13 -77.20 107.66
N ARG A 945 -32.25 -77.63 108.28
CA ARG A 945 -32.98 -78.83 107.84
C ARG A 945 -34.09 -78.56 106.82
N GLU A 946 -34.90 -77.51 107.01
CA GLU A 946 -35.89 -77.08 106.01
C GLU A 946 -35.21 -76.58 104.72
N LEU A 947 -34.00 -76.03 104.85
CA LEU A 947 -33.13 -75.63 103.74
C LEU A 947 -32.97 -76.71 102.66
N LEU A 948 -33.00 -78.01 103.02
CA LEU A 948 -32.78 -79.11 102.08
C LEU A 948 -33.97 -79.38 101.15
N LYS A 949 -35.22 -79.21 101.61
CA LYS A 949 -36.39 -79.32 100.71
C LYS A 949 -36.52 -78.10 99.80
N VAL A 950 -36.17 -76.92 100.34
CA VAL A 950 -36.05 -75.69 99.53
C VAL A 950 -34.98 -75.89 98.45
N LYS A 951 -33.84 -76.51 98.78
CA LYS A 951 -32.76 -76.83 97.84
C LYS A 951 -33.21 -77.71 96.67
N ASP A 952 -33.98 -78.76 96.90
CA ASP A 952 -34.42 -79.64 95.79
C ASP A 952 -35.41 -78.92 94.84
N ARG A 953 -36.34 -78.13 95.39
CA ARG A 953 -37.26 -77.30 94.59
C ARG A 953 -36.51 -76.17 93.87
N LEU A 954 -35.48 -75.61 94.50
CA LEU A 954 -34.57 -74.63 93.91
C LEU A 954 -33.82 -75.25 92.72
N ILE A 955 -33.26 -76.46 92.84
CA ILE A 955 -32.57 -77.17 91.76
C ILE A 955 -33.48 -77.40 90.53
N GLU A 956 -34.77 -77.69 90.73
CA GLU A 956 -35.72 -77.82 89.62
C GLU A 956 -36.01 -76.48 88.92
N VAL A 957 -36.16 -75.40 89.69
CA VAL A 957 -36.32 -74.04 89.15
C VAL A 957 -35.02 -73.55 88.48
N GLU A 958 -33.85 -73.84 89.05
CA GLU A 958 -32.53 -73.56 88.48
C GLU A 958 -32.35 -74.26 87.13
N ARG A 959 -32.79 -75.52 86.98
CA ARG A 959 -32.77 -76.25 85.70
C ARG A 959 -33.67 -75.60 84.66
N ASN A 960 -34.92 -75.29 85.00
CA ASN A 960 -35.85 -74.65 84.07
C ASN A 960 -35.45 -73.21 83.73
N ASN A 961 -34.81 -72.49 84.66
CA ASN A 961 -34.21 -71.19 84.39
C ASN A 961 -32.98 -71.32 83.49
N ALA A 962 -32.14 -72.34 83.69
CA ALA A 962 -30.99 -72.62 82.84
C ALA A 962 -31.38 -72.99 81.39
N THR A 963 -32.44 -73.78 81.18
CA THR A 963 -32.94 -74.09 79.83
C THR A 963 -33.52 -72.86 79.14
N LEU A 964 -34.38 -72.10 79.81
CA LEU A 964 -34.91 -70.83 79.28
C LEU A 964 -33.80 -69.79 79.02
N GLN A 965 -32.75 -69.78 79.84
CA GLN A 965 -31.60 -68.90 79.64
C GLN A 965 -30.72 -69.36 78.46
N ALA A 966 -30.61 -70.66 78.21
CA ALA A 966 -29.96 -71.20 77.00
C ALA A 966 -30.79 -70.92 75.73
N GLU A 967 -32.11 -71.07 75.77
CA GLU A 967 -33.00 -70.69 74.66
C GLU A 967 -32.95 -69.18 74.37
N LYS A 968 -32.95 -68.35 75.42
CA LYS A 968 -32.75 -66.90 75.32
C LYS A 968 -31.39 -66.55 74.70
N GLN A 969 -30.33 -67.27 75.06
CA GLN A 969 -29.00 -67.10 74.46
C GLN A 969 -29.00 -67.50 72.97
N ALA A 970 -29.63 -68.64 72.61
CA ALA A 970 -29.74 -69.11 71.23
C ALA A 970 -30.55 -68.15 70.33
N LEU A 971 -31.67 -67.63 70.84
CA LEU A 971 -32.46 -66.60 70.15
C LEU A 971 -31.68 -65.28 70.01
N HIS A 972 -30.90 -64.89 71.03
CA HIS A 972 -30.06 -63.71 70.96
C HIS A 972 -28.91 -63.87 69.96
N THR A 973 -28.29 -65.05 69.84
CA THR A 973 -27.29 -65.32 68.79
C THR A 973 -27.91 -65.32 67.39
N ASN A 974 -29.11 -65.88 67.22
CA ASN A 974 -29.81 -65.88 65.93
C ASN A 974 -30.22 -64.46 65.50
N LEU A 975 -30.74 -63.66 66.43
CA LEU A 975 -31.09 -62.26 66.18
C LEU A 975 -29.86 -61.44 65.82
N LYS A 976 -28.75 -61.60 66.57
CA LYS A 976 -27.46 -60.96 66.25
C LYS A 976 -26.91 -61.41 64.89
N GLN A 977 -27.11 -62.66 64.50
CA GLN A 977 -26.71 -63.15 63.18
C GLN A 977 -27.53 -62.49 62.07
N LEU A 978 -28.85 -62.35 62.25
CA LEU A 978 -29.71 -61.61 61.33
C LEU A 978 -29.35 -60.11 61.25
N GLU A 979 -28.98 -59.47 62.35
CA GLU A 979 -28.45 -58.09 62.37
C GLU A 979 -27.14 -57.97 61.57
N THR A 980 -26.23 -58.94 61.68
CA THR A 980 -25.00 -58.96 60.85
C THR A 980 -25.29 -59.21 59.37
N GLN A 981 -26.29 -60.03 59.04
CA GLN A 981 -26.71 -60.24 57.64
C GLN A 981 -27.38 -59.00 57.06
N SER A 982 -28.27 -58.36 57.82
CA SER A 982 -28.94 -57.10 57.44
C SER A 982 -27.93 -55.96 57.22
N SER A 983 -26.99 -55.77 58.14
CA SER A 983 -25.95 -54.74 57.99
C SER A 983 -24.98 -55.01 56.83
N ASN A 984 -24.65 -56.28 56.56
CA ASN A 984 -23.87 -56.65 55.37
C ASN A 984 -24.62 -56.35 54.05
N LEU A 985 -25.93 -56.63 53.98
CA LEU A 985 -26.75 -56.28 52.82
C LEU A 985 -26.90 -54.75 52.67
N GLN A 986 -27.08 -54.03 53.79
CA GLN A 986 -27.11 -52.56 53.81
C GLN A 986 -25.79 -51.97 53.25
N ALA A 987 -24.64 -52.55 53.62
CA ALA A 987 -23.33 -52.15 53.11
C ALA A 987 -23.16 -52.45 51.61
N GLN A 988 -23.65 -53.59 51.12
CA GLN A 988 -23.66 -53.90 49.69
C GLN A 988 -24.56 -52.94 48.89
N ILE A 989 -25.74 -52.59 49.39
CA ILE A 989 -26.64 -51.61 48.77
C ILE A 989 -25.95 -50.23 48.70
N LEU A 990 -25.30 -49.79 49.77
CA LEU A 990 -24.53 -48.53 49.78
C LEU A 990 -23.34 -48.55 48.81
N ALA A 991 -22.67 -49.69 48.64
CA ALA A 991 -21.59 -49.85 47.66
C ALA A 991 -22.12 -49.75 46.21
N LEU A 992 -23.23 -50.44 45.90
CA LEU A 992 -23.89 -50.39 44.59
C LEU A 992 -24.48 -49.01 44.27
N GLN A 993 -24.98 -48.29 45.28
CA GLN A 993 -25.43 -46.89 45.13
C GLN A 993 -24.26 -45.96 44.78
N ARG A 994 -23.10 -46.10 45.45
CA ARG A 994 -21.87 -45.35 45.12
C ARG A 994 -21.37 -45.68 43.71
N GLN A 995 -21.38 -46.96 43.32
CA GLN A 995 -21.00 -47.38 41.97
C GLN A 995 -21.95 -46.81 40.91
N THR A 996 -23.26 -46.83 41.16
CA THR A 996 -24.27 -46.22 40.29
C THR A 996 -24.04 -44.71 40.14
N ALA A 997 -23.77 -44.00 41.24
CA ALA A 997 -23.49 -42.57 41.22
C ALA A 997 -22.22 -42.24 40.41
N SER A 998 -21.13 -43.00 40.59
CA SER A 998 -19.89 -42.82 39.80
C SER A 998 -20.10 -43.14 38.31
N LEU A 999 -20.90 -44.16 37.97
CA LEU A 999 -21.26 -44.45 36.57
C LEU A 999 -22.14 -43.35 35.97
N GLN A 1000 -23.03 -42.74 36.76
CA GLN A 1000 -23.83 -41.59 36.33
C GLN A 1000 -22.96 -40.35 36.09
N GLU A 1001 -22.02 -40.05 36.98
CA GLU A 1001 -21.04 -38.97 36.84
C GLU A 1001 -20.20 -39.16 35.57
N ASN A 1002 -19.62 -40.36 35.37
CA ASN A 1002 -18.89 -40.72 34.15
C ASN A 1002 -19.74 -40.60 32.87
N ASN A 1003 -21.05 -40.88 32.95
CA ASN A 1003 -21.95 -40.69 31.81
C ASN A 1003 -22.17 -39.18 31.52
N THR A 1004 -22.34 -38.36 32.56
CA THR A 1004 -22.48 -36.90 32.38
C THR A 1004 -21.19 -36.23 31.87
N THR A 1005 -20.01 -36.70 32.27
CA THR A 1005 -18.74 -36.19 31.72
C THR A 1005 -18.56 -36.60 30.26
N LEU A 1006 -18.88 -37.84 29.88
CA LEU A 1006 -18.88 -38.30 28.49
C LEU A 1006 -19.90 -37.53 27.62
N GLN A 1007 -21.11 -37.28 28.11
CA GLN A 1007 -22.10 -36.43 27.42
C GLN A 1007 -21.58 -35.01 27.23
N THR A 1008 -20.92 -34.44 28.24
CA THR A 1008 -20.32 -33.10 28.17
C THR A 1008 -19.17 -33.04 27.17
N GLN A 1009 -18.31 -34.07 27.12
CA GLN A 1009 -17.24 -34.19 26.12
C GLN A 1009 -17.80 -34.34 24.70
N ASN A 1010 -18.83 -35.16 24.51
CA ASN A 1010 -19.47 -35.35 23.21
C ASN A 1010 -20.14 -34.05 22.71
N ALA A 1011 -20.79 -33.30 23.60
CA ALA A 1011 -21.34 -31.98 23.28
C ALA A 1011 -20.24 -30.96 22.88
N LYS A 1012 -19.07 -30.97 23.55
CA LYS A 1012 -17.91 -30.15 23.16
C LYS A 1012 -17.41 -30.53 21.77
N LEU A 1013 -17.14 -31.82 21.53
CA LEU A 1013 -16.71 -32.35 20.23
C LEU A 1013 -17.72 -32.02 19.11
N GLN A 1014 -19.02 -31.99 19.39
CA GLN A 1014 -20.06 -31.58 18.44
C GLN A 1014 -20.00 -30.07 18.12
N VAL A 1015 -19.68 -29.22 19.09
CA VAL A 1015 -19.45 -27.78 18.88
C VAL A 1015 -18.14 -27.54 18.11
N GLU A 1016 -17.05 -28.21 18.49
CA GLU A 1016 -15.75 -28.17 17.81
C GLU A 1016 -15.88 -28.61 16.34
N ASN A 1017 -16.59 -29.70 16.07
CA ASN A 1017 -16.86 -30.17 14.72
C ASN A 1017 -17.72 -29.17 13.91
N SER A 1018 -18.76 -28.58 14.52
CA SER A 1018 -19.58 -27.57 13.82
C SER A 1018 -18.84 -26.26 13.55
N THR A 1019 -17.93 -25.84 14.43
CA THR A 1019 -17.05 -24.66 14.21
C THR A 1019 -15.98 -24.94 13.15
N LEU A 1020 -15.31 -26.10 13.19
CA LEU A 1020 -14.38 -26.54 12.13
C LEU A 1020 -15.07 -26.64 10.76
N ASN A 1021 -16.30 -27.16 10.70
CA ASN A 1021 -17.06 -27.25 9.46
C ASN A 1021 -17.48 -25.85 8.94
N SER A 1022 -17.76 -24.90 9.84
CA SER A 1022 -18.00 -23.49 9.49
C SER A 1022 -16.74 -22.80 8.96
N GLN A 1023 -15.59 -23.02 9.61
CA GLN A 1023 -14.28 -22.52 9.16
C GLN A 1023 -13.89 -23.11 7.79
N SER A 1024 -14.10 -24.41 7.59
CA SER A 1024 -13.93 -25.08 6.29
C SER A 1024 -14.81 -24.45 5.20
N GLY A 1025 -16.08 -24.16 5.51
CA GLY A 1025 -16.98 -23.43 4.62
C GLY A 1025 -16.51 -22.01 4.28
N ALA A 1026 -15.99 -21.27 5.27
CA ALA A 1026 -15.44 -19.94 5.07
C ALA A 1026 -14.16 -19.95 4.20
N LEU A 1027 -13.24 -20.88 4.46
CA LEU A 1027 -12.02 -21.07 3.67
C LEU A 1027 -12.34 -21.52 2.23
N MET A 1028 -13.36 -22.36 2.03
CA MET A 1028 -13.85 -22.71 0.69
C MET A 1028 -14.42 -21.49 -0.06
N ALA A 1029 -15.19 -20.63 0.62
CA ALA A 1029 -15.71 -19.40 0.02
C ALA A 1029 -14.59 -18.40 -0.32
N GLN A 1030 -13.61 -18.24 0.58
CA GLN A 1030 -12.43 -17.40 0.39
C GLN A 1030 -11.57 -17.91 -0.79
N ASN A 1031 -11.33 -19.22 -0.89
CA ASN A 1031 -10.63 -19.82 -2.03
C ASN A 1031 -11.39 -19.64 -3.36
N ALA A 1032 -12.73 -19.74 -3.35
CA ALA A 1032 -13.54 -19.46 -4.54
C ALA A 1032 -13.45 -17.99 -4.97
N GLN A 1033 -13.41 -17.05 -4.01
CA GLN A 1033 -13.21 -15.62 -4.28
C GLN A 1033 -11.80 -15.31 -4.79
N LEU A 1034 -10.77 -15.96 -4.23
CA LEU A 1034 -9.39 -15.82 -4.73
C LEU A 1034 -9.24 -16.39 -6.15
N ALA A 1035 -9.92 -17.49 -6.47
CA ALA A 1035 -9.94 -18.06 -7.82
C ALA A 1035 -10.62 -17.13 -8.85
N THR A 1036 -11.71 -16.45 -8.49
CA THR A 1036 -12.34 -15.46 -9.39
C THR A 1036 -11.52 -14.18 -9.53
N GLN A 1037 -10.83 -13.72 -8.47
CA GLN A 1037 -9.88 -12.60 -8.54
C GLN A 1037 -8.62 -12.93 -9.35
N GLN A 1038 -8.11 -14.17 -9.27
CA GLN A 1038 -7.05 -14.64 -10.13
C GLN A 1038 -7.53 -14.62 -11.60
N SER A 1039 -8.72 -15.16 -11.88
CA SER A 1039 -9.26 -15.16 -13.24
C SER A 1039 -9.50 -13.73 -13.78
N SER A 1040 -9.99 -12.78 -12.98
CA SER A 1040 -10.16 -11.39 -13.45
C SER A 1040 -8.82 -10.72 -13.74
N THR A 1041 -7.83 -10.85 -12.85
CA THR A 1041 -6.50 -10.26 -13.06
C THR A 1041 -5.70 -10.93 -14.18
N GLU A 1042 -5.93 -12.23 -14.46
CA GLU A 1042 -5.42 -12.90 -15.65
C GLU A 1042 -6.07 -12.34 -16.94
N ASN A 1043 -7.40 -12.14 -16.96
CA ASN A 1043 -8.10 -11.52 -18.09
C ASN A 1043 -7.66 -10.06 -18.33
N GLU A 1044 -7.49 -9.25 -17.28
CA GLU A 1044 -6.97 -7.87 -17.35
C GLU A 1044 -5.54 -7.85 -17.91
N LYS A 1045 -4.68 -8.76 -17.44
CA LYS A 1045 -3.31 -8.94 -17.95
C LYS A 1045 -3.30 -9.35 -19.43
N GLU A 1046 -4.22 -10.22 -19.87
CA GLU A 1046 -4.36 -10.54 -21.29
C GLU A 1046 -4.85 -9.33 -22.11
N GLY A 1047 -5.78 -8.53 -21.57
CA GLY A 1047 -6.23 -7.27 -22.18
C GLY A 1047 -5.06 -6.31 -22.41
N ALA A 1048 -4.34 -5.96 -21.35
CA ALA A 1048 -3.17 -5.09 -21.43
C ALA A 1048 -2.04 -5.64 -22.32
N MET A 1049 -1.93 -6.97 -22.47
CA MET A 1049 -1.02 -7.60 -23.43
C MET A 1049 -1.47 -7.41 -24.88
N ARG A 1050 -2.78 -7.52 -25.18
CA ARG A 1050 -3.34 -7.23 -26.51
C ARG A 1050 -3.16 -5.76 -26.88
N ASP A 1051 -3.55 -4.84 -25.99
CA ASP A 1051 -3.40 -3.39 -26.18
C ASP A 1051 -1.94 -2.99 -26.49
N ARG A 1052 -0.98 -3.66 -25.85
CA ARG A 1052 0.46 -3.46 -26.09
C ARG A 1052 0.93 -4.03 -27.43
N GLU A 1053 0.36 -5.15 -27.88
CA GLU A 1053 0.64 -5.73 -29.20
C GLU A 1053 0.07 -4.83 -30.32
N ASP A 1054 -1.12 -4.27 -30.14
CA ASP A 1054 -1.75 -3.33 -31.08
C ASP A 1054 -1.05 -1.96 -31.10
N LEU A 1055 -0.64 -1.43 -29.93
CA LEU A 1055 0.18 -0.22 -29.85
C LEU A 1055 1.56 -0.42 -30.51
N ARG A 1056 2.14 -1.62 -30.38
CA ARG A 1056 3.36 -1.99 -31.13
C ARG A 1056 3.09 -2.05 -32.63
N SER A 1057 2.02 -2.70 -33.05
CA SER A 1057 1.63 -2.82 -34.47
C SER A 1057 1.46 -1.45 -35.14
N THR A 1058 0.75 -0.53 -34.47
CA THR A 1058 0.57 0.85 -34.93
C THR A 1058 1.88 1.65 -34.94
N TYR A 1059 2.76 1.47 -33.95
CA TYR A 1059 4.11 2.06 -33.97
C TYR A 1059 4.97 1.54 -35.13
N GLU A 1060 4.95 0.23 -35.40
CA GLU A 1060 5.65 -0.36 -36.55
C GLU A 1060 5.05 0.08 -37.90
N MET A 1061 3.74 0.38 -37.98
CA MET A 1061 3.15 1.02 -39.18
C MET A 1061 3.64 2.46 -39.35
N LEU A 1062 3.64 3.25 -38.27
CA LEU A 1062 4.10 4.65 -38.29
C LEU A 1062 5.58 4.76 -38.67
N LEU A 1063 6.43 3.83 -38.21
CA LEU A 1063 7.83 3.74 -38.65
C LEU A 1063 7.94 3.51 -40.16
N ARG A 1064 7.20 2.55 -40.72
CA ARG A 1064 7.19 2.26 -42.16
C ARG A 1064 6.68 3.45 -43.00
N ASP A 1065 5.77 4.26 -42.47
CA ASP A 1065 5.32 5.49 -43.14
C ASP A 1065 6.34 6.64 -43.01
N HIS A 1066 7.07 6.73 -41.90
CA HIS A 1066 8.20 7.64 -41.76
C HIS A 1066 9.35 7.29 -42.72
N GLU A 1067 9.67 6.01 -42.89
CA GLU A 1067 10.65 5.51 -43.87
C GLU A 1067 10.25 5.87 -45.32
N LYS A 1068 8.98 5.70 -45.69
CA LYS A 1068 8.45 6.13 -46.99
C LYS A 1068 8.59 7.63 -47.19
N LEU A 1069 8.28 8.43 -46.16
CA LEU A 1069 8.38 9.90 -46.23
C LEU A 1069 9.84 10.36 -46.36
N ALA A 1070 10.77 9.73 -45.64
CA ALA A 1070 12.19 9.97 -45.78
C ALA A 1070 12.69 9.68 -47.20
N ALA A 1071 12.33 8.52 -47.77
CA ALA A 1071 12.66 8.16 -49.15
C ALA A 1071 12.06 9.11 -50.20
N LEU A 1072 10.86 9.66 -49.95
CA LEU A 1072 10.28 10.71 -50.78
C LEU A 1072 11.05 12.03 -50.70
N HIS A 1073 11.53 12.42 -49.52
CA HIS A 1073 12.37 13.61 -49.34
C HIS A 1073 13.77 13.46 -49.95
N GLU A 1074 14.43 12.31 -49.81
CA GLU A 1074 15.70 12.02 -50.49
C GLU A 1074 15.53 12.09 -52.02
N ARG A 1075 14.45 11.50 -52.53
CA ARG A 1075 14.11 11.59 -53.96
C ARG A 1075 13.89 13.04 -54.39
N GLN A 1076 13.09 13.83 -53.67
CA GLN A 1076 12.86 15.25 -53.97
C GLN A 1076 14.18 16.05 -53.95
N ALA A 1077 15.06 15.80 -52.98
CA ALA A 1077 16.39 16.42 -52.93
C ALA A 1077 17.21 16.10 -54.19
N SER A 1078 17.26 14.84 -54.62
CA SER A 1078 17.95 14.44 -55.86
C SER A 1078 17.35 15.08 -57.13
N GLU A 1079 16.03 15.26 -57.18
CA GLU A 1079 15.35 15.94 -58.28
C GLU A 1079 15.65 17.45 -58.28
N TYR A 1080 15.74 18.10 -57.11
CA TYR A 1080 16.20 19.48 -56.97
C TYR A 1080 17.67 19.67 -57.35
N GLU A 1081 18.58 18.80 -56.92
CA GLU A 1081 19.99 18.83 -57.33
C GLU A 1081 20.12 18.67 -58.86
N GLY A 1082 19.36 17.76 -59.46
CA GLY A 1082 19.28 17.60 -60.91
C GLY A 1082 18.76 18.85 -61.64
N LEU A 1083 17.79 19.58 -61.06
CA LEU A 1083 17.31 20.86 -61.59
C LEU A 1083 18.35 21.98 -61.43
N ILE A 1084 19.04 22.06 -60.30
CA ILE A 1084 20.14 23.01 -60.06
C ILE A 1084 21.28 22.77 -61.07
N GLY A 1085 21.65 21.51 -61.32
CA GLY A 1085 22.62 21.14 -62.35
C GLY A 1085 22.20 21.56 -63.77
N LYS A 1086 20.94 21.28 -64.16
CA LYS A 1086 20.38 21.73 -65.46
C LYS A 1086 20.40 23.25 -65.59
N HIS A 1087 20.00 23.98 -64.55
CA HIS A 1087 20.04 25.44 -64.53
C HIS A 1087 21.48 25.98 -64.60
N GLY A 1088 22.45 25.36 -63.92
CA GLY A 1088 23.88 25.68 -64.04
C GLY A 1088 24.41 25.49 -65.46
N GLY A 1089 24.02 24.40 -66.14
CA GLY A 1089 24.32 24.15 -67.55
C GLY A 1089 23.71 25.22 -68.48
N LEU A 1090 22.41 25.52 -68.32
CA LEU A 1090 21.72 26.57 -69.08
C LEU A 1090 22.35 27.95 -68.87
N LYS A 1091 22.69 28.31 -67.63
CA LYS A 1091 23.36 29.58 -67.30
C LYS A 1091 24.76 29.68 -67.91
N SER A 1092 25.47 28.55 -68.04
CA SER A 1092 26.79 28.49 -68.70
C SER A 1092 26.66 28.61 -70.22
N SER A 1093 25.65 27.96 -70.81
CA SER A 1093 25.31 28.12 -72.23
C SER A 1093 24.89 29.56 -72.57
N HIS A 1094 24.05 30.17 -71.73
CA HIS A 1094 23.62 31.56 -71.89
C HIS A 1094 24.81 32.52 -71.87
N LYS A 1095 25.74 32.39 -70.90
CA LYS A 1095 26.99 33.17 -70.88
C LYS A 1095 27.86 33.00 -72.13
N SER A 1096 27.91 31.80 -72.69
CA SER A 1096 28.61 31.54 -73.95
C SER A 1096 27.95 32.28 -75.12
N LEU A 1097 26.62 32.27 -75.19
CA LEU A 1097 25.84 33.02 -76.17
C LEU A 1097 25.94 34.55 -75.97
N GLU A 1098 25.96 35.05 -74.73
CA GLU A 1098 26.22 36.47 -74.42
C GLU A 1098 27.61 36.89 -74.92
N SER A 1099 28.64 36.05 -74.74
CA SER A 1099 29.98 36.32 -75.27
C SER A 1099 29.97 36.33 -76.80
N GLN A 1100 29.39 35.31 -77.44
CA GLN A 1100 29.29 35.25 -78.91
C GLN A 1100 28.47 36.40 -79.49
N HIS A 1101 27.45 36.89 -78.78
CA HIS A 1101 26.68 38.06 -79.17
C HIS A 1101 27.54 39.33 -79.08
N ARG A 1102 28.28 39.53 -78.00
CA ARG A 1102 29.23 40.65 -77.87
C ARG A 1102 30.33 40.60 -78.93
N ASP A 1103 30.90 39.43 -79.17
CA ASP A 1103 31.87 39.20 -80.25
C ASP A 1103 31.28 39.54 -81.62
N LEU A 1104 29.97 39.40 -81.82
CA LEU A 1104 29.26 39.85 -83.02
C LEU A 1104 29.00 41.36 -82.99
N GLU A 1105 28.53 41.94 -81.87
CA GLU A 1105 28.33 43.38 -81.70
C GLU A 1105 29.62 44.18 -81.96
N ASP A 1106 30.77 43.73 -81.43
CA ASP A 1106 32.07 44.36 -81.66
C ASP A 1106 32.48 44.27 -83.14
N ARG A 1107 32.20 43.14 -83.82
CA ARG A 1107 32.43 43.01 -85.27
C ARG A 1107 31.49 43.89 -86.09
N TRP A 1108 30.20 43.96 -85.74
CA TRP A 1108 29.23 44.86 -86.40
C TRP A 1108 29.56 46.33 -86.14
N GLY A 1109 30.02 46.67 -84.94
CA GLY A 1109 30.51 47.99 -84.57
C GLY A 1109 31.76 48.38 -85.36
N PHE A 1110 32.72 47.46 -85.53
CA PHE A 1110 33.87 47.65 -86.40
C PHE A 1110 33.46 47.86 -87.87
N TYR A 1111 32.61 46.98 -88.43
CA TYR A 1111 32.09 47.14 -89.80
C TYR A 1111 31.30 48.45 -89.98
N TRP A 1112 30.49 48.85 -89.01
CA TRP A 1112 29.75 50.10 -89.03
C TRP A 1112 30.67 51.32 -88.93
N HIS A 1113 31.71 51.26 -88.09
CA HIS A 1113 32.71 52.33 -87.99
C HIS A 1113 33.51 52.46 -89.29
N CYS A 1114 33.92 51.35 -89.91
CA CYS A 1114 34.53 51.34 -91.25
C CYS A 1114 33.58 51.88 -92.33
N TYR A 1115 32.29 51.53 -92.29
CA TYR A 1115 31.28 52.03 -93.23
C TYR A 1115 31.04 53.55 -93.08
N VAL A 1116 30.91 54.03 -91.84
CA VAL A 1116 30.78 55.47 -91.53
C VAL A 1116 32.05 56.22 -91.94
N LEU A 1117 33.25 55.69 -91.69
CA LEU A 1117 34.50 56.26 -92.16
C LEU A 1117 34.56 56.35 -93.69
N ASN A 1118 34.17 55.29 -94.41
CA ASN A 1118 34.11 55.31 -95.88
C ASN A 1118 33.08 56.32 -96.41
N ALA A 1119 31.90 56.41 -95.78
CA ALA A 1119 30.88 57.39 -96.14
C ALA A 1119 31.35 58.84 -95.84
N TYR A 1120 32.08 59.06 -94.75
CA TYR A 1120 32.63 60.36 -94.39
C TYR A 1120 33.78 60.77 -95.32
N CYS A 1121 34.68 59.84 -95.68
CA CYS A 1121 35.72 60.11 -96.70
C CYS A 1121 35.10 60.42 -98.06
N SER A 1122 34.08 59.65 -98.47
CA SER A 1122 33.34 59.84 -99.72
C SER A 1122 32.63 61.20 -99.80
N THR A 1123 32.15 61.72 -98.66
CA THR A 1123 31.47 63.03 -98.60
C THR A 1123 32.43 64.20 -98.37
N ALA A 1124 33.59 63.96 -97.74
CA ALA A 1124 34.66 64.95 -97.56
C ALA A 1124 35.57 65.13 -98.79
N GLY A 1125 35.43 64.27 -99.82
CA GLY A 1125 36.25 64.33 -101.03
C GLY A 1125 37.72 63.92 -100.83
N LEU A 1126 38.03 63.23 -99.73
CA LEU A 1126 39.37 62.72 -99.43
C LEU A 1126 39.58 61.38 -100.16
N PRO A 1127 40.75 61.15 -100.81
CA PRO A 1127 41.02 59.90 -101.50
C PRO A 1127 41.06 58.74 -100.49
N SER A 1128 40.21 57.74 -100.71
CA SER A 1128 40.13 56.54 -99.91
C SER A 1128 41.36 55.65 -100.13
N HIS A 1129 42.39 55.85 -99.33
CA HIS A 1129 43.44 54.84 -99.15
C HIS A 1129 42.87 53.68 -98.33
N THR A 1130 43.00 52.47 -98.90
CA THR A 1130 42.50 51.18 -98.39
C THR A 1130 43.22 50.71 -97.15
#